data_AF-A0A6L7LEE9-F1
#
_entry.id   AF-A0A6L7LEE9-F1
#
_cell.length_a   1.000
_cell.length_b   1.000
_cell.length_c   1.000
_cell.angle_alpha   90.00
_cell.angle_beta   90.00
_cell.angle_gamma   90.00
#
_symmetry.space_group_name_H-M   'P 1'
#
loop_
_entity.id
_entity.type
_entity.pdbx_description
1 polymer ?
#
loop_
_entity_poly.entity_id
_entity_poly.type
_entity_poly.pdbx_seq_one_letter_code
_entity_poly.pdbx_strand_id
1 'polypeptide(L)'
;MTETMALSGVNVLDLSESIGGAYCTKLLSDLGAETVLVERPGSGHPLRHTGPYRGAPHIEKSGLFLYYAANKKSVVCDLETEHGRESIKRLAADADVVVEGFEPGYLDSIGMGYDALSAQSPSLVFTSITHFGQTGPYRHWKSEEIVDYAMGGYMYFGGHAEREPLMMTNNQPMMNAGAQAAIATLAAIWWARKTGKGQRVDVSTVEAMLSAHAWTSTSWTHEGVVMRRTGPDCIRCKDGWVWFFLFRWEPTVFVLIGRPELMEDERFVDRQSWFYNRDEVIRILGDWCAEHTKDEIFRRGQELRIPVTPVNDASDLLSSSQLEAREWYQEIEHPVAGRGKFPGFPYTFSETPATIRTPAPVLDQDTGFRFTRSNRKFNARERAPMRSSHTDHDSLPLRGVRVLELTANWAGPLAARHLADLGAEVIKIEAPDRPATRGGHYPGGDPFKHHYNRAAYFNKMNRNKHAITLNLFDPDARGIFLRLVAESDVVLENNSPRVMRNFGLEYATLRKVNPAIIMVSVSGFGQTGPDRDYVAYGANVEASCGLAAVTGYADDDRPYRSTLFYADPVTGAHAAIATLAALHHRAQTGQGQYIDMSLHENGITFFPEAIIEYMTTGVLPPRRGNRHTRYAPQGAYPSMGDDSWIALCVRSESEWAALACTIGRPDLAGDPDLEMREGRHARQDDLDSAISEWTSQYDHNEAARILQAAGVPAGPVLANWELVSHPHFHARGFYVPIEHPEMGVFPYPGMPWKLSETPGLIRSASPLYGEHNGLALQGLLGMTGEELAPLYARRAVADEPSEDLPGPIWPMR
;
A
#
# COMPACT_ATOMS: atom_id res chain seq x y z
N MET A 1 0.38 27.60 23.31
CA MET A 1 1.05 26.29 23.41
C MET A 1 1.09 25.75 22.00
N THR A 2 2.26 25.53 21.41
CA THR A 2 2.34 24.85 20.11
C THR A 2 1.75 23.46 20.27
N GLU A 3 0.69 23.15 19.53
CA GLU A 3 0.07 21.82 19.54
C GLU A 3 1.14 20.78 19.21
N THR A 4 1.30 19.80 20.11
CA THR A 4 2.28 18.74 19.92
C THR A 4 1.67 17.70 18.99
N MET A 5 2.27 17.50 17.83
CA MET A 5 1.86 16.50 16.85
C MET A 5 2.51 15.13 17.12
N ALA A 6 2.11 14.10 16.36
CA ALA A 6 2.51 12.72 16.62
C ALA A 6 4.03 12.51 16.56
N LEU A 7 4.70 13.19 15.63
CA LEU A 7 6.14 13.09 15.39
C LEU A 7 6.91 14.35 15.78
N SER A 8 6.34 15.21 16.63
CA SER A 8 7.06 16.39 17.12
C SER A 8 8.40 16.04 17.75
N GLY A 9 9.45 16.74 17.31
CA GLY A 9 10.83 16.49 17.72
C GLY A 9 11.50 15.31 17.01
N VAL A 10 11.00 14.90 15.84
CA VAL A 10 11.75 14.12 14.85
C VAL A 10 12.30 15.09 13.81
N ASN A 11 13.60 15.05 13.56
CA ASN A 11 14.28 15.85 12.54
C ASN A 11 14.61 14.97 11.33
N VAL A 12 14.14 15.36 10.13
CA VAL A 12 14.31 14.59 8.89
C VAL A 12 15.07 15.42 7.87
N LEU A 13 16.19 14.89 7.38
CA LEU A 13 16.93 15.43 6.25
C LEU A 13 16.57 14.62 5.00
N ASP A 14 15.84 15.25 4.08
CA ASP A 14 15.40 14.66 2.82
C ASP A 14 16.39 15.04 1.71
N LEU A 15 17.19 14.06 1.30
CA LEU A 15 18.11 14.14 0.16
C LEU A 15 17.52 13.47 -1.09
N SER A 16 16.28 12.98 -1.02
CA SER A 16 15.69 12.21 -2.10
C SER A 16 15.26 13.08 -3.27
N GLU A 17 15.27 12.48 -4.46
CA GLU A 17 14.88 13.14 -5.71
C GLU A 17 13.72 12.42 -6.41
N SER A 18 13.21 11.35 -5.79
CA SER A 18 12.17 10.47 -6.32
C SER A 18 10.82 10.72 -5.65
N ILE A 19 9.73 10.28 -6.31
CA ILE A 19 8.39 10.32 -5.71
C ILE A 19 8.33 9.51 -4.42
N GLY A 20 9.02 8.36 -4.37
CA GLY A 20 9.02 7.49 -3.19
C GLY A 20 9.62 8.16 -1.95
N GLY A 21 10.75 8.84 -2.11
CA GLY A 21 11.35 9.62 -1.04
C GLY A 21 10.50 10.83 -0.64
N ALA A 22 9.99 11.58 -1.63
CA ALA A 22 9.11 12.71 -1.39
C ALA A 22 7.82 12.32 -0.64
N TYR A 23 7.25 11.16 -0.94
CA TYR A 23 6.05 10.63 -0.28
C TYR A 23 6.35 10.10 1.13
N CYS A 24 7.46 9.37 1.32
CA CYS A 24 7.92 8.94 2.64
C CYS A 24 8.04 10.13 3.59
N THR A 25 8.76 11.17 3.18
CA THR A 25 8.98 12.36 4.01
C THR A 25 7.75 13.25 4.10
N LYS A 26 6.85 13.25 3.12
CA LYS A 26 5.51 13.85 3.26
C LYS A 26 4.75 13.24 4.44
N LEU A 27 4.63 11.91 4.50
CA LEU A 27 3.90 11.21 5.56
C LEU A 27 4.46 11.56 6.95
N LEU A 28 5.79 11.62 7.08
CA LEU A 28 6.46 12.04 8.33
C LEU A 28 6.19 13.52 8.67
N SER A 29 6.26 14.41 7.67
CA SER A 29 6.09 15.86 7.86
C SER A 29 4.64 16.22 8.21
N ASP A 30 3.67 15.57 7.56
CA ASP A 30 2.24 15.73 7.82
C ASP A 30 1.87 15.30 9.26
N LEU A 31 2.62 14.36 9.83
CA LEU A 31 2.50 13.93 11.23
C LEU A 31 3.35 14.74 12.22
N GLY A 32 4.05 15.77 11.75
CA GLY A 32 4.72 16.76 12.59
C GLY A 32 6.24 16.62 12.73
N ALA A 33 6.90 15.81 11.90
CA ALA A 33 8.35 15.83 11.79
C ALA A 33 8.82 17.17 11.17
N GLU A 34 9.98 17.66 11.64
CA GLU A 34 10.64 18.83 11.08
C GLU A 34 11.52 18.36 9.92
N THR A 35 11.14 18.71 8.69
CA THR A 35 11.78 18.15 7.48
C THR A 35 12.45 19.22 6.66
N VAL A 36 13.73 19.01 6.33
CA VAL A 36 14.51 19.84 5.40
C VAL A 36 14.73 19.06 4.11
N LEU A 37 14.15 19.55 3.03
CA LEU A 37 14.40 19.10 1.67
C LEU A 37 15.66 19.78 1.14
N VAL A 38 16.66 18.98 0.78
CA VAL A 38 17.87 19.45 0.11
C VAL A 38 17.66 19.40 -1.39
N GLU A 39 17.88 20.53 -2.03
CA GLU A 39 17.54 20.74 -3.44
C GLU A 39 18.75 21.12 -4.28
N ARG A 40 18.70 20.79 -5.58
CA ARG A 40 19.79 21.09 -6.52
C ARG A 40 19.92 22.59 -6.81
N PRO A 41 21.14 23.12 -6.96
CA PRO A 41 21.35 24.48 -7.43
C PRO A 41 20.70 24.74 -8.80
N GLY A 42 19.99 25.87 -8.90
CA GLY A 42 19.39 26.36 -10.15
C GLY A 42 18.15 25.60 -10.65
N SER A 43 18.01 24.31 -10.36
CA SER A 43 16.89 23.48 -10.82
C SER A 43 15.94 23.04 -9.69
N GLY A 44 16.43 22.89 -8.47
CA GLY A 44 15.67 22.37 -7.35
C GLY A 44 15.31 20.88 -7.47
N HIS A 45 14.34 20.42 -6.69
CA HIS A 45 13.85 19.03 -6.74
C HIS A 45 13.18 18.71 -8.10
N PRO A 46 13.36 17.52 -8.70
CA PRO A 46 12.79 17.16 -10.02
C PRO A 46 11.27 17.37 -10.14
N LEU A 47 10.52 17.17 -9.06
CA LEU A 47 9.08 17.43 -9.02
C LEU A 47 8.71 18.88 -9.38
N ARG A 48 9.58 19.87 -9.15
CA ARG A 48 9.33 21.26 -9.57
C ARG A 48 9.13 21.41 -11.07
N HIS A 49 9.70 20.49 -11.86
CA HIS A 49 9.60 20.43 -13.32
C HIS A 49 8.55 19.44 -13.81
N THR A 50 7.69 18.94 -12.91
CA THR A 50 6.63 18.00 -13.23
C THR A 50 5.29 18.70 -13.16
N GLY A 51 4.57 18.75 -14.29
CA GLY A 51 3.19 19.24 -14.33
C GLY A 51 2.23 18.35 -13.52
N PRO A 52 0.98 18.76 -13.35
CA PRO A 52 0.34 19.98 -13.87
C PRO A 52 0.89 21.27 -13.20
N TYR A 53 0.82 22.39 -13.91
CA TYR A 53 1.22 23.70 -13.38
C TYR A 53 0.00 24.61 -13.16
N ARG A 54 -0.03 25.35 -12.05
CA ARG A 54 -1.05 26.39 -11.82
C ARG A 54 -0.78 27.60 -12.73
N GLY A 55 -1.40 27.61 -13.91
CA GLY A 55 -1.16 28.61 -14.95
C GLY A 55 0.07 28.27 -15.80
N ALA A 56 0.86 29.27 -16.19
CA ALA A 56 2.05 29.04 -17.00
C ALA A 56 3.09 28.17 -16.26
N PRO A 57 3.83 27.29 -16.97
CA PRO A 57 4.89 26.47 -16.38
C PRO A 57 5.88 27.29 -15.56
N HIS A 58 6.06 26.91 -14.30
CA HIS A 58 6.95 27.58 -13.35
C HIS A 58 7.30 26.62 -12.22
N ILE A 59 8.56 26.65 -11.77
CA ILE A 59 9.11 25.70 -10.76
C ILE A 59 8.39 25.77 -9.41
N GLU A 60 7.84 26.94 -9.08
CA GLU A 60 7.04 27.18 -7.85
C GLU A 60 5.54 26.93 -8.03
N LYS A 61 5.12 26.38 -9.18
CA LYS A 61 3.70 26.19 -9.53
C LYS A 61 3.37 24.74 -9.92
N SER A 62 4.31 23.82 -9.81
CA SER A 62 4.05 22.38 -9.99
C SER A 62 3.10 21.87 -8.91
N GLY A 63 1.93 21.36 -9.32
CA GLY A 63 0.93 20.82 -8.41
C GLY A 63 1.45 19.66 -7.57
N LEU A 64 2.27 18.78 -8.15
CA LEU A 64 2.87 17.66 -7.43
C LEU A 64 3.90 18.13 -6.40
N PHE A 65 4.79 19.06 -6.76
CA PHE A 65 5.73 19.62 -5.79
C PHE A 65 4.99 20.30 -4.64
N LEU A 66 3.97 21.10 -4.94
CA LEU A 66 3.15 21.78 -3.93
C LEU A 66 2.49 20.79 -2.96
N TYR A 67 2.08 19.61 -3.43
CA TYR A 67 1.47 18.56 -2.62
C TYR A 67 2.50 17.79 -1.77
N TYR A 68 3.60 17.34 -2.38
CA TYR A 68 4.61 16.51 -1.72
C TYR A 68 5.57 17.28 -0.81
N ALA A 69 5.78 18.58 -1.06
CA ALA A 69 6.70 19.41 -0.28
C ALA A 69 6.01 20.29 0.78
N ALA A 70 4.68 20.24 0.90
CA ALA A 70 3.97 20.85 2.02
C ALA A 70 4.55 20.36 3.36
N ASN A 71 4.53 21.22 4.39
CA ASN A 71 5.14 20.98 5.70
C ASN A 71 6.68 20.81 5.72
N LYS A 72 7.38 21.00 4.59
CA LYS A 72 8.85 20.93 4.51
C LYS A 72 9.48 22.31 4.43
N LYS A 73 10.79 22.32 4.65
CA LYS A 73 11.72 23.43 4.43
C LYS A 73 12.58 23.18 3.19
N SER A 74 13.02 24.23 2.50
CA SER A 74 13.88 24.11 1.32
C SER A 74 15.26 24.71 1.56
N VAL A 75 16.31 23.94 1.29
CA VAL A 75 17.71 24.41 1.27
C VAL A 75 18.37 23.95 -0.02
N VAL A 76 19.02 24.85 -0.74
CA VAL A 76 19.81 24.50 -1.91
C VAL A 76 21.23 24.15 -1.53
N CYS A 77 21.71 23.01 -2.02
CA CYS A 77 23.08 22.57 -1.78
C CYS A 77 23.62 21.73 -2.93
N ASP A 78 24.89 21.95 -3.29
CA ASP A 78 25.59 21.14 -4.29
C ASP A 78 26.44 20.04 -3.62
N LEU A 79 25.96 18.80 -3.66
CA LEU A 79 26.66 17.64 -3.11
C LEU A 79 27.96 17.28 -3.86
N GLU A 80 28.14 17.79 -5.09
CA GLU A 80 29.37 17.58 -5.86
C GLU A 80 30.52 18.45 -5.34
N THR A 81 30.21 19.50 -4.59
CA THR A 81 31.22 20.37 -3.97
C THR A 81 31.55 19.96 -2.54
N GLU A 82 32.81 20.13 -2.14
CA GLU A 82 33.23 19.87 -0.76
C GLU A 82 32.47 20.75 0.25
N HIS A 83 32.26 22.02 -0.10
CA HIS A 83 31.53 22.96 0.74
C HIS A 83 30.07 22.52 0.96
N GLY A 84 29.42 22.02 -0.09
CA GLY A 84 28.07 21.51 0.02
C GLY A 84 28.00 20.26 0.88
N ARG A 85 28.89 19.29 0.67
CA ARG A 85 28.98 18.08 1.53
C ARG A 85 29.17 18.43 2.99
N GLU A 86 30.10 19.32 3.33
CA GLU A 86 30.33 19.75 4.71
C GLU A 86 29.15 20.51 5.32
N SER A 87 28.35 21.19 4.50
CA SER A 87 27.12 21.85 4.96
C SER A 87 26.02 20.84 5.27
N ILE A 88 25.87 19.81 4.43
CA ILE A 88 24.90 18.74 4.67
C ILE A 88 25.32 17.83 5.83
N LYS A 89 26.61 17.51 5.99
CA LYS A 89 27.10 16.77 7.18
C LYS A 89 26.75 17.48 8.49
N ARG A 90 26.87 18.82 8.52
CA ARG A 90 26.48 19.62 9.68
C ARG A 90 24.99 19.58 9.96
N LEU A 91 24.13 19.56 8.94
CA LEU A 91 22.69 19.35 9.12
C LEU A 91 22.38 17.92 9.58
N ALA A 92 23.01 16.92 8.97
CA ALA A 92 22.83 15.51 9.29
C ALA A 92 23.26 15.18 10.73
N ALA A 93 24.24 15.90 11.27
CA ALA A 93 24.67 15.76 12.66
C ALA A 93 23.52 15.97 13.66
N ASP A 94 22.52 16.79 13.34
CA ASP A 94 21.35 17.05 14.20
C ASP A 94 20.04 16.42 13.69
N ALA A 95 20.12 15.64 12.62
CA ALA A 95 19.01 14.87 12.09
C ALA A 95 18.85 13.52 12.83
N ASP A 96 17.60 13.10 13.00
CA ASP A 96 17.26 11.74 13.44
C ASP A 96 17.21 10.78 12.24
N VAL A 97 16.83 11.31 11.08
CA VAL A 97 16.62 10.55 9.84
C VAL A 97 17.30 11.26 8.67
N VAL A 98 17.97 10.48 7.82
CA VAL A 98 18.30 10.85 6.44
C VAL A 98 17.49 9.96 5.50
N VAL A 99 16.81 10.55 4.52
CA VAL A 99 16.12 9.82 3.45
C VAL A 99 16.78 10.14 2.12
N GLU A 100 17.08 9.11 1.33
CA GLU A 100 17.76 9.24 0.04
C GLU A 100 17.24 8.20 -0.97
N GLY A 101 17.49 8.44 -2.25
CA GLY A 101 17.11 7.52 -3.33
C GLY A 101 18.07 7.55 -4.51
N PHE A 102 19.36 7.78 -4.25
CA PHE A 102 20.41 7.75 -5.27
C PHE A 102 20.75 6.31 -5.68
N GLU A 103 21.48 6.16 -6.79
CA GLU A 103 22.02 4.87 -7.20
C GLU A 103 22.85 4.24 -6.07
N PRO A 104 22.73 2.92 -5.81
CA PRO A 104 23.43 2.27 -4.71
C PRO A 104 24.93 2.55 -4.70
N GLY A 105 25.43 3.07 -3.56
CA GLY A 105 26.84 3.41 -3.34
C GLY A 105 27.25 4.83 -3.76
N TYR A 106 26.38 5.64 -4.39
CA TYR A 106 26.72 7.02 -4.76
C TYR A 106 27.10 7.86 -3.53
N LEU A 107 26.25 7.90 -2.50
CA LEU A 107 26.54 8.70 -1.29
C LEU A 107 27.79 8.19 -0.54
N ASP A 108 28.05 6.88 -0.53
CA ASP A 108 29.29 6.33 0.04
C ASP A 108 30.53 6.86 -0.73
N SER A 109 30.45 6.93 -2.06
CA SER A 109 31.55 7.38 -2.93
C SER A 109 31.98 8.83 -2.69
N ILE A 110 31.07 9.65 -2.17
CA ILE A 110 31.32 11.06 -1.83
C ILE A 110 31.42 11.31 -0.32
N GLY A 111 31.53 10.26 0.50
CA GLY A 111 31.69 10.38 1.96
C GLY A 111 30.45 10.90 2.69
N MET A 112 29.27 10.66 2.11
CA MET A 112 27.94 11.03 2.64
C MET A 112 27.07 9.82 2.96
N GLY A 113 27.62 8.61 2.87
CA GLY A 113 26.91 7.38 3.21
C GLY A 113 26.73 7.17 4.71
N TYR A 114 26.00 6.12 5.08
CA TYR A 114 25.62 5.84 6.46
C TYR A 114 26.81 5.79 7.43
N ASP A 115 27.90 5.11 7.09
CA ASP A 115 29.04 4.95 8.00
C ASP A 115 29.71 6.31 8.28
N ALA A 116 29.72 7.23 7.31
CA ALA A 116 30.28 8.56 7.46
C ALA A 116 29.38 9.48 8.32
N LEU A 117 28.06 9.43 8.13
CA LEU A 117 27.11 10.28 8.85
C LEU A 117 26.83 9.77 10.27
N SER A 118 26.69 8.45 10.45
CA SER A 118 26.42 7.83 11.74
C SER A 118 27.59 7.95 12.73
N ALA A 119 28.83 8.13 12.24
CA ALA A 119 29.98 8.42 13.09
C ALA A 119 29.81 9.71 13.93
N GLN A 120 29.02 10.67 13.44
CA GLN A 120 28.70 11.92 14.16
C GLN A 120 27.36 11.84 14.91
N SER A 121 26.44 11.00 14.45
CA SER A 121 25.14 10.76 15.08
C SER A 121 24.87 9.25 15.17
N PRO A 122 25.31 8.57 16.25
CA PRO A 122 25.15 7.12 16.38
C PRO A 122 23.70 6.63 16.39
N SER A 123 22.75 7.52 16.68
CA SER A 123 21.31 7.25 16.65
C SER A 123 20.66 7.47 15.28
N LEU A 124 21.43 7.83 14.25
CA LEU A 124 20.92 8.18 12.91
C LEU A 124 20.25 6.99 12.22
N VAL A 125 19.01 7.20 11.78
CA VAL A 125 18.33 6.31 10.83
C VAL A 125 18.64 6.78 9.41
N PHE A 126 19.09 5.88 8.54
CA PHE A 126 19.43 6.20 7.16
C PHE A 126 18.61 5.34 6.21
N THR A 127 17.65 5.95 5.54
CA THR A 127 16.65 5.27 4.71
C THR A 127 16.95 5.48 3.24
N SER A 128 17.27 4.37 2.57
CA SER A 128 17.52 4.29 1.13
C SER A 128 16.29 3.71 0.43
N ILE A 129 15.78 4.42 -0.57
CA ILE A 129 14.68 3.97 -1.44
C ILE A 129 15.20 3.86 -2.86
N THR A 130 15.44 2.64 -3.34
CA THR A 130 15.95 2.39 -4.70
C THR A 130 15.12 1.34 -5.44
N HIS A 131 15.28 1.23 -6.76
CA HIS A 131 14.44 0.34 -7.55
C HIS A 131 14.55 -1.13 -7.09
N PHE A 132 15.78 -1.64 -7.08
CA PHE A 132 16.12 -3.03 -6.76
C PHE A 132 16.77 -3.21 -5.37
N GLY A 133 16.69 -2.18 -4.52
CA GLY A 133 17.31 -2.14 -3.20
C GLY A 133 18.85 -2.07 -3.24
N GLN A 134 19.48 -2.01 -2.08
CA GLN A 134 20.94 -1.82 -1.92
C GLN A 134 21.76 -3.11 -2.14
N THR A 135 21.10 -4.26 -2.33
CA THR A 135 21.74 -5.58 -2.45
C THR A 135 21.12 -6.42 -3.56
N GLY A 136 21.80 -7.49 -3.98
CA GLY A 136 21.36 -8.40 -5.03
C GLY A 136 21.99 -8.11 -6.40
N PRO A 137 21.74 -9.00 -7.39
CA PRO A 137 22.39 -8.91 -8.70
C PRO A 137 21.90 -7.72 -9.53
N TYR A 138 20.65 -7.29 -9.35
CA TYR A 138 20.03 -6.23 -10.16
C TYR A 138 20.06 -4.86 -9.47
N ARG A 139 20.75 -4.71 -8.33
CA ARG A 139 20.80 -3.43 -7.58
C ARG A 139 21.24 -2.23 -8.42
N HIS A 140 22.01 -2.47 -9.48
CA HIS A 140 22.53 -1.45 -10.40
C HIS A 140 21.80 -1.39 -11.75
N TRP A 141 20.71 -2.13 -11.90
CA TRP A 141 19.88 -2.05 -13.10
C TRP A 141 19.16 -0.71 -13.16
N LYS A 142 19.05 -0.17 -14.37
CA LYS A 142 18.28 1.05 -14.63
C LYS A 142 16.79 0.72 -14.63
N SER A 143 15.98 1.61 -14.08
CA SER A 143 14.53 1.40 -14.01
C SER A 143 13.78 2.73 -14.12
N GLU A 144 12.48 2.58 -14.31
CA GLU A 144 11.45 3.61 -14.19
C GLU A 144 10.14 2.91 -13.78
N GLU A 145 9.09 3.67 -13.47
CA GLU A 145 7.79 3.16 -12.99
C GLU A 145 7.28 1.90 -13.70
N ILE A 146 7.37 1.84 -15.04
CA ILE A 146 6.83 0.71 -15.82
C ILE A 146 7.65 -0.56 -15.61
N VAL A 147 8.97 -0.44 -15.46
CA VAL A 147 9.88 -1.56 -15.22
C VAL A 147 9.67 -2.07 -13.79
N ASP A 148 9.53 -1.15 -12.83
CA ASP A 148 9.22 -1.50 -11.45
C ASP A 148 7.86 -2.23 -11.34
N TYR A 149 6.87 -1.79 -12.11
CA TYR A 149 5.53 -2.37 -12.16
C TYR A 149 5.52 -3.75 -12.83
N ALA A 150 6.29 -3.91 -13.93
CA ALA A 150 6.49 -5.17 -14.65
C ALA A 150 7.13 -6.24 -13.76
N MET A 151 8.22 -5.90 -13.08
CA MET A 151 8.94 -6.81 -12.20
C MET A 151 8.29 -6.94 -10.82
N GLY A 152 7.47 -5.96 -10.42
CA GLY A 152 6.64 -5.98 -9.23
C GLY A 152 5.43 -6.91 -9.35
N GLY A 153 5.21 -7.54 -10.51
CA GLY A 153 4.20 -8.57 -10.75
C GLY A 153 2.82 -8.03 -11.12
N TYR A 154 2.51 -6.76 -10.83
CA TYR A 154 1.18 -6.18 -11.07
C TYR A 154 0.80 -6.05 -12.55
N MET A 155 1.80 -5.91 -13.42
CA MET A 155 1.57 -5.72 -14.85
C MET A 155 1.00 -6.96 -15.52
N TYR A 156 1.51 -8.15 -15.18
CA TYR A 156 1.21 -9.40 -15.91
C TYR A 156 -0.29 -9.70 -16.01
N PHE A 157 -1.05 -9.40 -14.96
CA PHE A 157 -2.50 -9.65 -14.88
C PHE A 157 -3.37 -8.38 -15.05
N GLY A 158 -2.76 -7.22 -15.31
CA GLY A 158 -3.49 -5.99 -15.66
C GLY A 158 -3.79 -5.92 -17.15
N GLY A 159 -5.00 -5.48 -17.52
CA GLY A 159 -5.37 -5.23 -18.91
C GLY A 159 -6.17 -6.34 -19.59
N HIS A 160 -6.18 -6.32 -20.92
CA HIS A 160 -6.93 -7.27 -21.74
C HIS A 160 -6.08 -8.49 -22.10
N ALA A 161 -6.70 -9.67 -22.23
CA ALA A 161 -5.98 -10.92 -22.44
C ALA A 161 -5.26 -10.98 -23.80
N GLU A 162 -5.83 -10.34 -24.83
CA GLU A 162 -5.38 -10.45 -26.23
C GLU A 162 -4.35 -9.39 -26.67
N ARG A 163 -3.90 -8.52 -25.76
CA ARG A 163 -2.94 -7.44 -26.08
C ARG A 163 -1.99 -7.19 -24.92
N GLU A 164 -1.16 -6.15 -25.04
CA GLU A 164 -0.10 -5.84 -24.09
C GLU A 164 -0.62 -5.68 -22.65
N PRO A 165 0.08 -6.23 -21.64
CA PRO A 165 -0.30 -6.08 -20.25
C PRO A 165 -0.27 -4.61 -19.86
N LEU A 166 -1.19 -4.22 -18.99
CA LEU A 166 -1.48 -2.82 -18.69
C LEU A 166 -0.96 -2.44 -17.30
N MET A 167 -0.25 -1.30 -17.22
CA MET A 167 0.08 -0.67 -15.95
C MET A 167 -1.08 0.13 -15.37
N MET A 168 -1.18 0.18 -14.04
CA MET A 168 -1.95 1.24 -13.38
C MET A 168 -1.28 2.58 -13.62
N THR A 169 -2.08 3.65 -13.74
CA THR A 169 -1.55 4.98 -14.00
C THR A 169 -0.75 5.54 -12.82
N ASN A 170 0.09 6.54 -13.10
CA ASN A 170 1.00 7.21 -12.18
C ASN A 170 2.04 6.26 -11.54
N ASN A 171 2.84 6.78 -10.61
CA ASN A 171 4.02 6.08 -10.10
C ASN A 171 3.71 5.20 -8.88
N GLN A 172 2.86 4.18 -9.10
CA GLN A 172 2.39 3.26 -8.06
C GLN A 172 3.51 2.54 -7.29
N PRO A 173 4.57 2.01 -7.93
CA PRO A 173 5.67 1.37 -7.21
C PRO A 173 6.40 2.30 -6.25
N MET A 174 6.66 3.55 -6.66
CA MET A 174 7.30 4.54 -5.78
C MET A 174 6.40 4.96 -4.62
N MET A 175 5.09 5.11 -4.83
CA MET A 175 4.15 5.43 -3.76
C MET A 175 4.11 4.32 -2.69
N ASN A 176 4.09 3.05 -3.11
CA ASN A 176 4.23 1.93 -2.17
C ASN A 176 5.57 1.98 -1.45
N ALA A 177 6.67 2.15 -2.17
CA ALA A 177 8.00 2.22 -1.58
C ALA A 177 8.10 3.33 -0.51
N GLY A 178 7.51 4.51 -0.78
CA GLY A 178 7.46 5.60 0.17
C GLY A 178 6.68 5.27 1.44
N ALA A 179 5.52 4.62 1.32
CA ALA A 179 4.76 4.16 2.48
C ALA A 179 5.51 3.08 3.29
N GLN A 180 6.10 2.09 2.61
CA GLN A 180 6.88 1.04 3.25
C GLN A 180 8.14 1.60 3.93
N ALA A 181 8.79 2.59 3.32
CA ALA A 181 9.91 3.31 3.90
C ALA A 181 9.50 4.12 5.14
N ALA A 182 8.31 4.73 5.17
CA ALA A 182 7.80 5.41 6.36
C ALA A 182 7.58 4.41 7.52
N ILE A 183 7.01 3.22 7.27
CA ILE A 183 6.86 2.16 8.28
C ILE A 183 8.22 1.76 8.85
N ALA A 184 9.17 1.41 7.98
CA ALA A 184 10.49 0.97 8.37
C ALA A 184 11.29 2.06 9.11
N THR A 185 11.18 3.32 8.65
CA THR A 185 11.82 4.48 9.28
C THR A 185 11.26 4.73 10.68
N LEU A 186 9.94 4.71 10.86
CA LEU A 186 9.33 4.88 12.18
C LEU A 186 9.75 3.76 13.16
N ALA A 187 9.77 2.52 12.70
CA ALA A 187 10.27 1.41 13.50
C ALA A 187 11.77 1.58 13.87
N ALA A 188 12.58 2.09 12.94
CA ALA A 188 13.99 2.37 13.19
C ALA A 188 14.20 3.55 14.15
N ILE A 189 13.39 4.62 14.07
CA ILE A 189 13.39 5.74 15.04
C ILE A 189 13.03 5.20 16.42
N TRP A 190 12.03 4.31 16.51
CA TRP A 190 11.62 3.70 17.77
C TRP A 190 12.79 2.95 18.43
N TRP A 191 13.50 2.15 17.65
CA TRP A 191 14.72 1.47 18.09
C TRP A 191 15.83 2.43 18.51
N ALA A 192 16.10 3.47 17.70
CA ALA A 192 17.13 4.46 17.99
C ALA A 192 16.85 5.23 19.27
N ARG A 193 15.61 5.62 19.52
CA ARG A 193 15.20 6.30 20.77
C ARG A 193 15.27 5.40 21.99
N LYS A 194 15.06 4.09 21.81
CA LYS A 194 15.15 3.09 22.89
C LYS A 194 16.59 2.76 23.27
N THR A 195 17.48 2.66 22.28
CA THR A 195 18.83 2.08 22.47
C THR A 195 19.97 3.07 22.30
N GLY A 196 19.70 4.24 21.72
CA GLY A 196 20.72 5.19 21.27
C GLY A 196 21.42 4.78 19.98
N LYS A 197 21.00 3.69 19.32
CA LYS A 197 21.62 3.17 18.09
C LYS A 197 20.67 3.25 16.90
N GLY A 198 21.09 3.98 15.88
CA GLY A 198 20.42 4.08 14.60
C GLY A 198 20.75 2.89 13.70
N GLN A 199 20.31 2.94 12.44
CA GLN A 199 20.50 1.84 11.49
C GLN A 199 20.24 2.27 10.04
N ARG A 200 20.77 1.50 9.09
CA ARG A 200 20.36 1.52 7.68
C ARG A 200 18.98 0.88 7.50
N VAL A 201 18.17 1.47 6.64
CA VAL A 201 16.90 0.97 6.13
C VAL A 201 17.00 0.90 4.60
N ASP A 202 16.97 -0.30 4.02
CA ASP A 202 16.97 -0.53 2.56
C ASP A 202 15.56 -0.92 2.10
N VAL A 203 14.95 -0.12 1.22
CA VAL A 203 13.63 -0.38 0.63
C VAL A 203 13.74 -0.46 -0.88
N SER A 204 13.21 -1.54 -1.46
CA SER A 204 13.10 -1.73 -2.91
C SER A 204 11.70 -1.37 -3.40
N THR A 205 11.61 -0.60 -4.50
CA THR A 205 10.31 -0.29 -5.12
C THR A 205 9.64 -1.54 -5.70
N VAL A 206 10.40 -2.45 -6.31
CA VAL A 206 9.84 -3.71 -6.84
C VAL A 206 9.34 -4.63 -5.74
N GLU A 207 10.08 -4.75 -4.63
CA GLU A 207 9.64 -5.54 -3.47
C GLU A 207 8.44 -4.89 -2.78
N ALA A 208 8.40 -3.56 -2.69
CA ALA A 208 7.26 -2.82 -2.14
C ALA A 208 6.00 -3.08 -2.95
N MET A 209 6.08 -3.04 -4.28
CA MET A 209 4.98 -3.41 -5.17
C MET A 209 4.57 -4.88 -4.96
N LEU A 210 5.53 -5.80 -4.83
CA LEU A 210 5.26 -7.22 -4.55
C LEU A 210 4.58 -7.46 -3.20
N SER A 211 4.89 -6.63 -2.21
CA SER A 211 4.28 -6.74 -0.88
C SER A 211 2.78 -6.38 -0.88
N ALA A 212 2.34 -5.61 -1.89
CA ALA A 212 0.97 -5.16 -2.06
C ALA A 212 0.05 -6.18 -2.76
N HIS A 213 0.51 -7.41 -3.05
CA HIS A 213 -0.36 -8.47 -3.60
C HIS A 213 -1.20 -9.16 -2.52
N ALA A 214 -2.42 -9.61 -2.86
CA ALA A 214 -3.24 -10.45 -1.97
C ALA A 214 -2.85 -11.92 -2.12
N TRP A 215 -3.28 -12.56 -3.20
CA TRP A 215 -3.10 -13.99 -3.43
C TRP A 215 -2.10 -14.32 -4.56
N THR A 216 -1.56 -13.34 -5.29
CA THR A 216 -0.71 -13.55 -6.48
C THR A 216 0.33 -14.67 -6.32
N SER A 217 1.23 -14.55 -5.34
CA SER A 217 2.25 -15.57 -5.08
C SER A 217 1.65 -16.84 -4.47
N THR A 218 0.58 -16.76 -3.66
CA THR A 218 -0.02 -17.93 -3.03
C THR A 218 -0.80 -18.79 -4.01
N SER A 219 -1.43 -18.20 -5.03
CA SER A 219 -2.12 -18.95 -6.08
C SER A 219 -1.16 -19.82 -6.88
N TRP A 220 0.08 -19.39 -7.12
CA TRP A 220 1.08 -20.28 -7.67
C TRP A 220 1.60 -21.28 -6.62
N THR A 221 2.14 -20.77 -5.52
CA THR A 221 2.92 -21.59 -4.57
C THR A 221 2.08 -22.63 -3.82
N HIS A 222 0.79 -22.36 -3.61
CA HIS A 222 -0.11 -23.25 -2.88
C HIS A 222 -1.04 -24.00 -3.84
N GLU A 223 -1.59 -23.33 -4.86
CA GLU A 223 -2.63 -23.92 -5.72
C GLU A 223 -2.10 -24.38 -7.08
N GLY A 224 -0.88 -24.01 -7.48
CA GLY A 224 -0.33 -24.32 -8.81
C GLY A 224 -1.00 -23.53 -9.95
N VAL A 225 -1.72 -22.44 -9.63
CA VAL A 225 -2.49 -21.65 -10.59
C VAL A 225 -1.62 -20.55 -11.20
N VAL A 226 -1.48 -20.58 -12.52
CA VAL A 226 -0.98 -19.45 -13.30
C VAL A 226 -2.13 -18.47 -13.53
N MET A 227 -2.01 -17.27 -12.97
CA MET A 227 -3.03 -16.23 -13.13
C MET A 227 -3.03 -15.68 -14.55
N ARG A 228 -4.20 -15.23 -15.05
CA ARG A 228 -4.34 -14.64 -16.39
C ARG A 228 -5.14 -13.35 -16.32
N ARG A 229 -4.92 -12.45 -17.29
CA ARG A 229 -5.72 -11.24 -17.50
C ARG A 229 -7.16 -11.60 -17.84
N THR A 230 -8.13 -10.86 -17.30
CA THR A 230 -9.57 -11.12 -17.50
C THR A 230 -10.29 -10.05 -18.33
N GLY A 231 -9.64 -8.91 -18.62
CA GLY A 231 -10.29 -7.78 -19.27
C GLY A 231 -11.16 -6.93 -18.31
N PRO A 232 -11.84 -5.90 -18.84
CA PRO A 232 -12.63 -4.97 -18.05
C PRO A 232 -13.96 -5.60 -17.63
N ASP A 233 -14.41 -5.29 -16.41
CA ASP A 233 -15.64 -5.86 -15.83
C ASP A 233 -16.59 -4.80 -15.23
N CYS A 234 -16.38 -3.52 -15.55
CA CYS A 234 -17.29 -2.44 -15.22
C CYS A 234 -18.50 -2.44 -16.17
N ILE A 235 -19.67 -2.11 -15.63
CA ILE A 235 -20.95 -2.10 -16.35
C ILE A 235 -21.29 -0.66 -16.74
N ARG A 236 -21.60 -0.45 -18.02
CA ARG A 236 -22.01 0.87 -18.54
C ARG A 236 -23.34 1.26 -17.91
N CYS A 237 -23.46 2.51 -17.49
CA CYS A 237 -24.72 3.12 -17.07
C CYS A 237 -24.98 4.42 -17.83
N LYS A 238 -26.10 5.08 -17.54
CA LYS A 238 -26.60 6.25 -18.29
C LYS A 238 -25.59 7.39 -18.41
N ASP A 239 -24.78 7.60 -17.39
CA ASP A 239 -23.85 8.73 -17.23
C ASP A 239 -22.43 8.30 -16.84
N GLY A 240 -22.05 7.04 -17.08
CA GLY A 240 -20.73 6.54 -16.76
C GLY A 240 -20.65 5.03 -16.62
N TRP A 241 -19.94 4.58 -15.59
CA TRP A 241 -19.73 3.17 -15.29
C TRP A 241 -19.96 2.88 -13.81
N VAL A 242 -20.43 1.68 -13.51
CA VAL A 242 -20.53 1.15 -12.15
C VAL A 242 -19.80 -0.18 -12.07
N TRP A 243 -19.40 -0.56 -10.86
CA TRP A 243 -18.82 -1.88 -10.62
C TRP A 243 -19.56 -2.59 -9.48
N PHE A 244 -19.96 -3.82 -9.75
CA PHE A 244 -20.59 -4.71 -8.78
C PHE A 244 -19.58 -5.76 -8.32
N PHE A 245 -19.47 -5.98 -7.01
CA PHE A 245 -18.63 -7.05 -6.47
C PHE A 245 -19.30 -8.43 -6.63
N LEU A 246 -19.33 -8.93 -7.87
CA LEU A 246 -19.95 -10.22 -8.23
C LEU A 246 -19.00 -11.43 -8.05
N PHE A 247 -17.84 -11.22 -7.40
CA PHE A 247 -16.94 -12.30 -6.96
C PHE A 247 -17.44 -13.05 -5.72
N ARG A 248 -18.68 -12.76 -5.31
CA ARG A 248 -19.47 -13.52 -4.35
C ARG A 248 -20.84 -13.77 -4.95
N TRP A 249 -21.49 -14.84 -4.51
CA TRP A 249 -22.89 -15.05 -4.80
C TRP A 249 -23.73 -13.93 -4.16
N GLU A 250 -24.43 -13.15 -4.99
CA GLU A 250 -25.18 -11.95 -4.59
C GLU A 250 -26.54 -11.89 -5.32
N PRO A 251 -27.47 -12.82 -5.01
CA PRO A 251 -28.76 -12.89 -5.72
C PRO A 251 -29.64 -11.65 -5.46
N THR A 252 -29.34 -10.84 -4.42
CA THR A 252 -30.06 -9.60 -4.12
C THR A 252 -29.95 -8.56 -5.24
N VAL A 253 -28.97 -8.67 -6.16
CA VAL A 253 -28.95 -7.81 -7.37
C VAL A 253 -30.18 -7.99 -8.24
N PHE A 254 -30.84 -9.15 -8.21
CA PHE A 254 -32.08 -9.37 -8.96
C PHE A 254 -33.28 -8.65 -8.36
N VAL A 255 -33.27 -8.43 -7.04
CA VAL A 255 -34.25 -7.54 -6.37
C VAL A 255 -34.03 -6.09 -6.79
N LEU A 256 -32.77 -5.64 -6.87
CA LEU A 256 -32.42 -4.27 -7.29
C LEU A 256 -32.98 -3.93 -8.68
N ILE A 257 -32.91 -4.87 -9.61
CA ILE A 257 -33.37 -4.67 -10.99
C ILE A 257 -34.85 -5.05 -11.22
N GLY A 258 -35.59 -5.39 -10.16
CA GLY A 258 -37.01 -5.75 -10.24
C GLY A 258 -37.29 -7.10 -10.93
N ARG A 259 -36.33 -8.03 -10.88
CA ARG A 259 -36.41 -9.38 -11.49
C ARG A 259 -36.19 -10.49 -10.44
N PRO A 260 -36.86 -10.46 -9.26
CA PRO A 260 -36.59 -11.41 -8.17
C PRO A 260 -36.80 -12.88 -8.55
N GLU A 261 -37.57 -13.18 -9.60
CA GLU A 261 -37.75 -14.54 -10.10
C GLU A 261 -36.44 -15.18 -10.60
N LEU A 262 -35.42 -14.39 -10.96
CA LEU A 262 -34.10 -14.89 -11.34
C LEU A 262 -33.30 -15.47 -10.17
N MET A 263 -33.72 -15.22 -8.91
CA MET A 263 -33.09 -15.84 -7.75
C MET A 263 -33.35 -17.35 -7.66
N GLU A 264 -34.42 -17.83 -8.31
CA GLU A 264 -34.80 -19.25 -8.38
C GLU A 264 -34.35 -19.91 -9.69
N ASP A 265 -33.74 -19.14 -10.61
CA ASP A 265 -33.22 -19.66 -11.88
C ASP A 265 -32.02 -20.56 -11.63
N GLU A 266 -32.04 -21.78 -12.17
CA GLU A 266 -30.97 -22.78 -12.00
C GLU A 266 -29.58 -22.25 -12.41
N ARG A 267 -29.53 -21.25 -13.29
CA ARG A 267 -28.26 -20.60 -13.69
C ARG A 267 -27.62 -19.79 -12.57
N PHE A 268 -28.38 -19.32 -11.57
CA PHE A 268 -27.93 -18.35 -10.56
C PHE A 268 -28.29 -18.72 -9.10
N VAL A 269 -29.03 -19.82 -8.91
CA VAL A 269 -29.61 -20.25 -7.62
C VAL A 269 -28.57 -20.60 -6.55
N ASP A 270 -27.34 -20.87 -6.96
CA ASP A 270 -26.24 -21.21 -6.05
C ASP A 270 -24.92 -20.57 -6.51
N ARG A 271 -23.92 -20.66 -5.63
CA ARG A 271 -22.60 -20.11 -5.83
C ARG A 271 -21.89 -20.64 -7.09
N GLN A 272 -21.94 -21.94 -7.32
CA GLN A 272 -21.23 -22.58 -8.42
C GLN A 272 -21.85 -22.14 -9.75
N SER A 273 -23.17 -22.26 -9.86
CA SER A 273 -23.94 -21.85 -11.04
C SER A 273 -23.76 -20.35 -11.33
N TRP A 274 -23.79 -19.51 -10.30
CA TRP A 274 -23.51 -18.07 -10.40
C TRP A 274 -22.17 -17.75 -11.05
N PHE A 275 -21.09 -18.44 -10.64
CA PHE A 275 -19.76 -18.17 -11.19
C PHE A 275 -19.60 -18.67 -12.63
N TYR A 276 -20.21 -19.81 -12.99
CA TYR A 276 -20.22 -20.28 -14.36
C TYR A 276 -20.99 -19.35 -15.30
N ASN A 277 -22.04 -18.69 -14.80
CA ASN A 277 -22.92 -17.82 -15.58
C ASN A 277 -22.71 -16.32 -15.28
N ARG A 278 -21.55 -15.93 -14.73
CA ARG A 278 -21.29 -14.54 -14.29
C ARG A 278 -21.44 -13.53 -15.42
N ASP A 279 -20.98 -13.85 -16.63
CA ASP A 279 -21.06 -12.94 -17.77
C ASP A 279 -22.52 -12.67 -18.17
N GLU A 280 -23.40 -13.65 -18.01
CA GLU A 280 -24.83 -13.49 -18.22
C GLU A 280 -25.47 -12.61 -17.13
N VAL A 281 -25.04 -12.74 -15.86
CA VAL A 281 -25.45 -11.82 -14.79
C VAL A 281 -25.03 -10.38 -15.12
N ILE A 282 -23.79 -10.18 -15.56
CA ILE A 282 -23.28 -8.86 -15.97
C ILE A 282 -24.12 -8.28 -17.11
N ARG A 283 -24.49 -9.09 -18.11
CA ARG A 283 -25.33 -8.68 -19.23
C ARG A 283 -26.73 -8.24 -18.76
N ILE A 284 -27.38 -9.04 -17.92
CA ILE A 284 -28.71 -8.72 -17.35
C ILE A 284 -28.68 -7.42 -16.53
N LEU A 285 -27.63 -7.23 -15.71
CA LEU A 285 -27.44 -5.99 -14.97
C LEU A 285 -27.19 -4.81 -15.92
N GLY A 286 -26.43 -5.02 -16.99
CA GLY A 286 -26.13 -4.02 -18.01
C GLY A 286 -27.37 -3.42 -18.65
N ASP A 287 -28.35 -4.25 -19.00
CA ASP A 287 -29.63 -3.79 -19.58
C ASP A 287 -30.34 -2.79 -18.63
N TRP A 288 -30.38 -3.08 -17.33
CA TRP A 288 -30.98 -2.20 -16.34
C TRP A 288 -30.10 -0.97 -16.01
N CYS A 289 -28.79 -1.15 -15.90
CA CYS A 289 -27.83 -0.08 -15.61
C CYS A 289 -27.83 0.99 -16.70
N ALA A 290 -28.04 0.62 -17.96
CA ALA A 290 -28.11 1.56 -19.07
C ALA A 290 -29.22 2.63 -18.91
N GLU A 291 -30.26 2.33 -18.14
CA GLU A 291 -31.40 3.24 -17.91
C GLU A 291 -31.23 4.14 -16.68
N HIS A 292 -30.24 3.88 -15.82
CA HIS A 292 -30.06 4.54 -14.52
C HIS A 292 -28.72 5.27 -14.42
N THR A 293 -28.66 6.35 -13.64
CA THR A 293 -27.39 7.04 -13.37
C THR A 293 -26.53 6.26 -12.37
N LYS A 294 -25.22 6.50 -12.38
CA LYS A 294 -24.29 5.84 -11.45
C LYS A 294 -24.65 6.11 -9.97
N ASP A 295 -25.14 7.31 -9.64
CA ASP A 295 -25.59 7.65 -8.28
C ASP A 295 -26.90 6.94 -7.91
N GLU A 296 -27.88 6.87 -8.82
CA GLU A 296 -29.14 6.13 -8.58
C GLU A 296 -28.86 4.64 -8.30
N ILE A 297 -28.00 4.02 -9.12
CA ILE A 297 -27.59 2.62 -8.96
C ILE A 297 -26.88 2.44 -7.62
N PHE A 298 -25.94 3.33 -7.29
CA PHE A 298 -25.18 3.27 -6.05
C PHE A 298 -26.08 3.38 -4.82
N ARG A 299 -26.93 4.40 -4.75
CA ARG A 299 -27.84 4.64 -3.62
C ARG A 299 -28.79 3.46 -3.41
N ARG A 300 -29.48 3.01 -4.46
CA ARG A 300 -30.42 1.86 -4.38
C ARG A 300 -29.71 0.55 -4.03
N GLY A 301 -28.52 0.32 -4.59
CA GLY A 301 -27.72 -0.84 -4.24
C GLY A 301 -27.32 -0.86 -2.77
N GLN A 302 -26.90 0.29 -2.23
CA GLN A 302 -26.49 0.41 -0.84
C GLN A 302 -27.66 0.28 0.15
N GLU A 303 -28.87 0.74 -0.21
CA GLU A 303 -30.11 0.46 0.55
C GLU A 303 -30.36 -1.04 0.71
N LEU A 304 -30.04 -1.83 -0.31
CA LEU A 304 -30.12 -3.29 -0.31
C LEU A 304 -28.84 -3.98 0.18
N ARG A 305 -27.85 -3.22 0.67
CA ARG A 305 -26.55 -3.73 1.15
C ARG A 305 -25.75 -4.47 0.05
N ILE A 306 -25.97 -4.13 -1.21
CA ILE A 306 -25.23 -4.64 -2.35
C ILE A 306 -23.90 -3.88 -2.48
N PRO A 307 -22.75 -4.56 -2.58
CA PRO A 307 -21.45 -3.94 -2.82
C PRO A 307 -21.32 -3.47 -4.27
N VAL A 308 -21.98 -2.36 -4.59
CA VAL A 308 -21.85 -1.63 -5.86
C VAL A 308 -21.26 -0.25 -5.61
N THR A 309 -20.45 0.25 -6.55
CA THR A 309 -19.88 1.60 -6.51
C THR A 309 -19.84 2.22 -7.90
N PRO A 310 -19.96 3.56 -8.01
CA PRO A 310 -19.66 4.25 -9.25
C PRO A 310 -18.16 4.18 -9.57
N VAL A 311 -17.82 4.18 -10.86
CA VAL A 311 -16.47 4.54 -11.31
C VAL A 311 -16.40 6.07 -11.30
N ASN A 312 -15.75 6.62 -10.28
CA ASN A 312 -15.63 8.06 -10.12
C ASN A 312 -14.41 8.58 -10.86
N ASP A 313 -14.54 9.71 -11.53
CA ASP A 313 -13.40 10.50 -12.02
C ASP A 313 -13.04 11.64 -11.04
N ALA A 314 -12.05 12.46 -11.39
CA ALA A 314 -11.63 13.56 -10.52
C ALA A 314 -12.71 14.63 -10.29
N SER A 315 -13.65 14.80 -11.22
CA SER A 315 -14.80 15.71 -11.09
C SER A 315 -15.81 15.17 -10.06
N ASP A 316 -16.10 13.87 -10.14
CA ASP A 316 -16.96 13.19 -9.17
C ASP A 316 -16.39 13.27 -7.75
N LEU A 317 -15.08 13.07 -7.59
CA LEU A 317 -14.42 13.17 -6.29
C LEU A 317 -14.52 14.58 -5.71
N LEU A 318 -14.36 15.63 -6.52
CA LEU A 318 -14.47 17.01 -6.06
C LEU A 318 -15.87 17.40 -5.60
N SER A 319 -16.89 16.75 -6.17
CA SER A 319 -18.32 16.94 -5.84
C SER A 319 -18.86 15.90 -4.85
N SER A 320 -18.00 15.05 -4.29
CA SER A 320 -18.41 13.99 -3.36
C SER A 320 -18.90 14.55 -2.04
N SER A 321 -20.19 14.31 -1.76
CA SER A 321 -20.80 14.63 -0.45
C SER A 321 -20.11 13.93 0.73
N GLN A 322 -19.50 12.76 0.51
CA GLN A 322 -18.77 12.03 1.54
C GLN A 322 -17.45 12.72 1.90
N LEU A 323 -16.65 13.11 0.90
CA LEU A 323 -15.38 13.81 1.11
C LEU A 323 -15.60 15.23 1.64
N GLU A 324 -16.68 15.89 1.23
CA GLU A 324 -17.09 17.20 1.76
C GLU A 324 -17.49 17.10 3.24
N ALA A 325 -18.37 16.16 3.61
CA ALA A 325 -18.81 15.97 4.99
C ALA A 325 -17.68 15.57 5.96
N ARG A 326 -16.56 15.09 5.42
CA ARG A 326 -15.35 14.74 6.17
C ARG A 326 -14.26 15.81 6.11
N GLU A 327 -14.55 16.96 5.48
CA GLU A 327 -13.61 18.09 5.33
C GLU A 327 -12.24 17.65 4.79
N TRP A 328 -12.24 16.67 3.88
CA TRP A 328 -11.04 15.92 3.56
C TRP A 328 -10.00 16.77 2.81
N TYR A 329 -10.46 17.60 1.89
CA TYR A 329 -9.59 18.44 1.07
C TYR A 329 -8.97 19.59 1.86
N GLN A 330 -7.70 19.88 1.55
CA GLN A 330 -6.94 20.94 2.22
C GLN A 330 -6.86 22.18 1.32
N GLU A 331 -7.14 23.35 1.88
CA GLU A 331 -6.87 24.62 1.21
C GLU A 331 -5.52 25.17 1.64
N ILE A 332 -4.69 25.52 0.66
CA ILE A 332 -3.33 26.01 0.87
C ILE A 332 -3.18 27.35 0.14
N GLU A 333 -2.69 28.36 0.86
CA GLU A 333 -2.22 29.62 0.26
C GLU A 333 -0.71 29.54 0.09
N HIS A 334 -0.24 29.53 -1.16
CA HIS A 334 1.19 29.51 -1.47
C HIS A 334 1.65 30.88 -2.02
N PRO A 335 2.81 31.42 -1.58
CA PRO A 335 3.24 32.78 -1.93
C PRO A 335 3.37 33.06 -3.44
N VAL A 336 3.72 32.05 -4.25
CA VAL A 336 3.86 32.18 -5.72
C VAL A 336 2.70 31.53 -6.51
N ALA A 337 2.26 30.33 -6.14
CA ALA A 337 1.16 29.61 -6.80
C ALA A 337 -0.26 30.11 -6.41
N GLY A 338 -0.39 30.94 -5.37
CA GLY A 338 -1.67 31.43 -4.85
C GLY A 338 -2.48 30.37 -4.10
N ARG A 339 -3.75 30.66 -3.87
CA ARG A 339 -4.70 29.75 -3.21
C ARG A 339 -5.01 28.52 -4.05
N GLY A 340 -5.05 27.35 -3.41
CA GLY A 340 -5.39 26.10 -4.05
C GLY A 340 -5.96 25.04 -3.13
N LYS A 341 -6.85 24.20 -3.68
CA LYS A 341 -7.34 22.97 -3.04
C LYS A 341 -6.42 21.79 -3.40
N PHE A 342 -6.13 20.93 -2.42
CA PHE A 342 -5.28 19.75 -2.56
C PHE A 342 -5.89 18.53 -1.86
N PRO A 343 -5.51 17.30 -2.27
CA PRO A 343 -5.92 16.07 -1.59
C PRO A 343 -5.61 16.07 -0.08
N GLY A 344 -6.45 15.40 0.69
CA GLY A 344 -6.34 15.29 2.14
C GLY A 344 -5.31 14.29 2.64
N PHE A 345 -5.41 14.01 3.94
CA PHE A 345 -4.58 13.03 4.64
C PHE A 345 -5.22 11.62 4.60
N PRO A 346 -4.42 10.55 4.70
CA PRO A 346 -4.95 9.18 4.74
C PRO A 346 -5.53 8.76 6.11
N TYR A 347 -5.44 9.62 7.14
CA TYR A 347 -5.86 9.31 8.50
C TYR A 347 -6.35 10.56 9.25
N THR A 348 -7.25 10.35 10.20
CA THR A 348 -7.73 11.38 11.13
C THR A 348 -7.41 10.99 12.57
N PHE A 349 -6.51 11.74 13.20
CA PHE A 349 -6.07 11.53 14.58
C PHE A 349 -6.89 12.44 15.51
N SER A 350 -7.37 11.89 16.63
CA SER A 350 -8.18 12.64 17.60
C SER A 350 -7.38 13.61 18.49
N GLU A 351 -6.16 13.25 18.90
CA GLU A 351 -5.34 14.08 19.79
C GLU A 351 -4.22 14.82 19.04
N THR A 352 -3.76 14.27 17.92
CA THR A 352 -2.69 14.86 17.10
C THR A 352 -3.07 14.90 15.61
N PRO A 353 -4.11 15.67 15.22
CA PRO A 353 -4.59 15.71 13.84
C PRO A 353 -3.47 16.09 12.86
N ALA A 354 -3.38 15.37 11.75
CA ALA A 354 -2.50 15.76 10.64
C ALA A 354 -3.00 17.08 10.04
N THR A 355 -2.07 18.00 9.77
CA THR A 355 -2.40 19.36 9.32
C THR A 355 -1.32 19.91 8.40
N ILE A 356 -1.72 20.77 7.46
CA ILE A 356 -0.78 21.55 6.65
C ILE A 356 -0.46 22.82 7.42
N ARG A 357 0.68 22.82 8.11
CA ARG A 357 1.21 23.93 8.91
C ARG A 357 1.90 24.98 8.05
N THR A 358 2.58 24.53 7.00
CA THR A 358 3.23 25.40 6.02
C THR A 358 2.94 24.91 4.61
N PRO A 359 2.72 25.83 3.64
CA PRO A 359 2.71 25.46 2.24
C PRO A 359 4.07 24.88 1.83
N ALA A 360 4.16 24.29 0.64
CA ALA A 360 5.45 23.92 0.07
C ALA A 360 6.39 25.15 0.03
N PRO A 361 7.68 24.98 0.34
CA PRO A 361 8.63 26.08 0.38
C PRO A 361 9.02 26.53 -1.03
N VAL A 362 9.22 27.84 -1.19
CA VAL A 362 9.91 28.34 -2.40
C VAL A 362 11.35 27.85 -2.42
N LEU A 363 11.96 27.74 -3.60
CA LEU A 363 13.33 27.25 -3.72
C LEU A 363 14.28 28.09 -2.86
N ASP A 364 15.08 27.43 -2.02
CA ASP A 364 16.06 28.04 -1.11
C ASP A 364 15.45 28.96 -0.02
N GLN A 365 14.19 28.76 0.34
CA GLN A 365 13.50 29.59 1.34
C GLN A 365 14.18 29.58 2.72
N ASP A 366 14.76 28.45 3.11
CA ASP A 366 15.23 28.19 4.48
C ASP A 366 16.77 28.12 4.56
N THR A 367 17.50 28.81 3.68
CA THR A 367 18.97 28.85 3.70
C THR A 367 19.50 29.24 5.07
N GLY A 368 20.45 28.44 5.58
CA GLY A 368 21.03 28.64 6.91
C GLY A 368 20.22 28.02 8.06
N PHE A 369 19.11 27.33 7.77
CA PHE A 369 18.34 26.59 8.77
C PHE A 369 19.23 25.61 9.55
N ARG A 370 18.85 25.37 10.81
CA ARG A 370 19.48 24.41 11.71
C ARG A 370 18.41 23.66 12.47
N PHE A 371 18.57 22.34 12.53
CA PHE A 371 17.74 21.53 13.39
C PHE A 371 17.96 21.88 14.86
N THR A 372 16.92 21.70 15.66
CA THR A 372 17.03 21.70 17.12
C THR A 372 16.81 20.28 17.60
N ARG A 373 17.80 19.70 18.29
CA ARG A 373 17.63 18.37 18.88
C ARG A 373 16.57 18.39 19.99
N SER A 374 15.67 17.43 19.93
CA SER A 374 14.66 17.23 20.97
C SER A 374 15.28 16.53 22.18
N ASN A 375 15.17 17.14 23.36
CA ASN A 375 15.51 16.50 24.64
C ASN A 375 14.29 15.81 25.29
N ARG A 376 13.23 15.53 24.52
CA ARG A 376 12.02 14.91 25.06
C ARG A 376 12.33 13.50 25.54
N LYS A 377 11.88 13.18 26.77
CA LYS A 377 11.97 11.82 27.30
C LYS A 377 11.15 10.89 26.42
N PHE A 378 11.75 9.76 26.05
CA PHE A 378 11.09 8.68 25.34
C PHE A 378 10.90 7.52 26.32
N ASN A 379 9.66 7.24 26.69
CA ASN A 379 9.31 6.17 27.61
C ASN A 379 8.44 5.15 26.88
N ALA A 380 9.09 4.23 26.18
CA ALA A 380 8.41 3.09 25.59
C ALA A 380 8.00 2.12 26.70
N ARG A 381 6.68 1.99 26.92
CA ARG A 381 6.15 0.94 27.81
C ARG A 381 6.51 -0.42 27.21
N GLU A 382 7.14 -1.27 28.01
CA GLU A 382 7.41 -2.66 27.65
C GLU A 382 6.48 -3.58 28.43
N ARG A 383 5.67 -4.35 27.72
CA ARG A 383 4.85 -5.40 28.32
C ARG A 383 5.63 -6.70 28.37
N ALA A 384 5.44 -7.45 29.47
CA ALA A 384 5.96 -8.80 29.56
C ALA A 384 5.35 -9.67 28.43
N PRO A 385 6.16 -10.47 27.73
CA PRO A 385 5.67 -11.33 26.65
C PRO A 385 4.77 -12.43 27.22
N MET A 386 3.75 -12.86 26.46
CA MET A 386 2.88 -13.99 26.87
C MET A 386 3.65 -15.31 26.89
N ARG A 387 4.65 -15.48 26.03
CA ARG A 387 5.59 -16.61 26.05
C ARG A 387 7.00 -16.14 26.36
N SER A 388 7.66 -16.78 27.33
CA SER A 388 9.11 -16.66 27.50
C SER A 388 9.81 -17.47 26.40
N SER A 389 10.55 -16.81 25.51
CA SER A 389 11.42 -17.48 24.53
C SER A 389 12.89 -17.14 24.80
N HIS A 390 13.76 -18.15 24.84
CA HIS A 390 15.22 -18.00 25.02
C HIS A 390 15.99 -17.87 23.68
N THR A 391 15.39 -17.26 22.66
CA THR A 391 15.95 -17.14 21.30
C THR A 391 16.34 -15.70 20.96
N ASP A 392 17.21 -15.50 19.96
CA ASP A 392 17.78 -14.23 19.42
C ASP A 392 16.76 -13.13 19.01
N HIS A 393 15.48 -13.27 19.36
CA HIS A 393 14.38 -12.35 19.04
C HIS A 393 14.31 -11.10 19.93
N ASP A 394 15.32 -10.87 20.78
CA ASP A 394 15.35 -9.80 21.77
C ASP A 394 15.58 -8.40 21.16
N SER A 395 15.93 -8.31 19.88
CA SER A 395 16.36 -7.10 19.16
C SER A 395 15.33 -6.51 18.17
N LEU A 396 14.06 -6.94 18.17
CA LEU A 396 13.05 -6.35 17.27
C LEU A 396 12.48 -5.02 17.81
N PRO A 397 12.14 -4.05 16.93
CA PRO A 397 11.84 -2.69 17.36
C PRO A 397 10.57 -2.62 18.22
N LEU A 398 9.52 -3.38 17.88
CA LEU A 398 8.24 -3.34 18.59
C LEU A 398 8.11 -4.41 19.69
N ARG A 399 9.21 -5.03 20.11
CA ARG A 399 9.19 -5.94 21.27
C ARG A 399 8.63 -5.21 22.49
N GLY A 400 7.63 -5.82 23.13
CA GLY A 400 6.94 -5.26 24.29
C GLY A 400 5.68 -4.45 23.94
N VAL A 401 5.37 -4.25 22.67
CA VAL A 401 4.08 -3.70 22.20
C VAL A 401 3.08 -4.83 22.00
N ARG A 402 1.87 -4.70 22.55
CA ARG A 402 0.78 -5.66 22.37
C ARG A 402 -0.39 -5.05 21.59
N VAL A 403 -0.86 -5.75 20.57
CA VAL A 403 -1.96 -5.32 19.68
C VAL A 403 -3.10 -6.32 19.76
N LEU A 404 -4.32 -5.86 20.02
CA LEU A 404 -5.53 -6.65 19.78
C LEU A 404 -6.05 -6.37 18.37
N GLU A 405 -6.23 -7.43 17.60
CA GLU A 405 -6.68 -7.34 16.21
C GLU A 405 -8.06 -7.97 16.05
N LEU A 406 -9.05 -7.12 15.78
CA LEU A 406 -10.43 -7.47 15.41
C LEU A 406 -10.65 -7.20 13.92
N THR A 407 -9.80 -7.80 13.09
CA THR A 407 -9.80 -7.53 11.65
C THR A 407 -9.98 -8.76 10.78
N ALA A 408 -10.51 -8.57 9.57
CA ALA A 408 -10.68 -9.59 8.55
C ALA A 408 -10.24 -9.08 7.17
N ASN A 409 -10.17 -10.00 6.20
CA ASN A 409 -9.75 -9.72 4.82
C ASN A 409 -8.32 -9.22 4.72
N TRP A 410 -8.09 -7.95 4.33
CA TRP A 410 -6.77 -7.52 3.88
C TRP A 410 -6.21 -6.29 4.60
N ALA A 411 -6.82 -5.10 4.49
CA ALA A 411 -6.23 -3.86 5.00
C ALA A 411 -5.83 -3.94 6.49
N GLY A 412 -6.77 -4.32 7.35
CA GLY A 412 -6.52 -4.51 8.79
C GLY A 412 -5.48 -5.61 9.08
N PRO A 413 -5.65 -6.84 8.54
CA PRO A 413 -4.68 -7.91 8.75
C PRO A 413 -3.27 -7.57 8.28
N LEU A 414 -3.12 -6.84 7.18
CA LEU A 414 -1.81 -6.39 6.67
C LEU A 414 -1.16 -5.38 7.61
N ALA A 415 -1.90 -4.40 8.11
CA ALA A 415 -1.40 -3.43 9.09
C ALA A 415 -0.88 -4.15 10.35
N ALA A 416 -1.68 -5.05 10.91
CA ALA A 416 -1.27 -5.86 12.06
C ALA A 416 -0.08 -6.77 11.74
N ARG A 417 0.00 -7.34 10.53
CA ARG A 417 1.14 -8.15 10.09
C ARG A 417 2.43 -7.34 10.06
N HIS A 418 2.41 -6.11 9.56
CA HIS A 418 3.58 -5.24 9.60
C HIS A 418 4.08 -5.01 11.03
N LEU A 419 3.16 -4.75 11.97
CA LEU A 419 3.51 -4.62 13.39
C LEU A 419 4.07 -5.93 13.96
N ALA A 420 3.47 -7.08 13.62
CA ALA A 420 3.93 -8.40 14.04
C ALA A 420 5.32 -8.74 13.48
N ASP A 421 5.59 -8.47 12.20
CA ASP A 421 6.89 -8.67 11.54
C ASP A 421 7.99 -7.80 12.18
N LEU A 422 7.61 -6.62 12.69
CA LEU A 422 8.45 -5.70 13.46
C LEU A 422 8.55 -6.06 14.97
N GLY A 423 7.94 -7.15 15.42
CA GLY A 423 8.12 -7.70 16.77
C GLY A 423 6.99 -7.42 17.76
N ALA A 424 5.90 -6.78 17.36
CA ALA A 424 4.73 -6.62 18.22
C ALA A 424 4.07 -7.98 18.50
N GLU A 425 3.54 -8.14 19.70
CA GLU A 425 2.71 -9.29 20.07
C GLU A 425 1.27 -9.02 19.64
N VAL A 426 0.87 -9.60 18.52
CA VAL A 426 -0.46 -9.40 17.93
C VAL A 426 -1.38 -10.56 18.33
N ILE A 427 -2.47 -10.23 19.02
CA ILE A 427 -3.53 -11.17 19.41
C ILE A 427 -4.72 -10.94 18.49
N LYS A 428 -4.86 -11.82 17.51
CA LYS A 428 -6.00 -11.89 16.61
C LYS A 428 -7.20 -12.51 17.31
N ILE A 429 -8.32 -11.82 17.27
CA ILE A 429 -9.58 -12.27 17.84
C ILE A 429 -10.52 -12.66 16.70
N GLU A 430 -10.96 -13.91 16.71
CA GLU A 430 -11.90 -14.46 15.73
C GLU A 430 -13.23 -14.83 16.39
N ALA A 431 -14.33 -14.75 15.63
CA ALA A 431 -15.62 -15.21 16.12
C ALA A 431 -15.75 -16.74 15.94
N PRO A 432 -16.21 -17.48 16.97
CA PRO A 432 -16.49 -18.92 16.93
C PRO A 432 -17.30 -19.40 15.72
N ASP A 433 -18.34 -18.65 15.37
CA ASP A 433 -19.34 -19.08 14.37
C ASP A 433 -19.22 -18.35 13.03
N ARG A 434 -18.23 -17.45 12.94
CA ARG A 434 -17.99 -16.65 11.74
C ARG A 434 -16.50 -16.33 11.68
N PRO A 435 -15.63 -17.35 11.49
CA PRO A 435 -14.20 -17.12 11.40
C PRO A 435 -13.92 -16.12 10.28
N ALA A 436 -12.77 -15.46 10.38
CA ALA A 436 -12.33 -14.49 9.39
C ALA A 436 -12.03 -15.18 8.04
N THR A 437 -11.10 -14.66 7.24
CA THR A 437 -10.82 -15.12 5.87
C THR A 437 -10.08 -16.47 5.80
N ARG A 438 -10.61 -17.50 6.47
CA ARG A 438 -10.14 -18.88 6.56
C ARG A 438 -10.76 -19.80 5.49
N GLY A 439 -11.43 -19.25 4.49
CA GLY A 439 -12.07 -20.01 3.41
C GLY A 439 -11.50 -19.67 2.03
N GLY A 440 -11.47 -20.66 1.13
CA GLY A 440 -11.06 -20.49 -0.27
C GLY A 440 -9.54 -20.45 -0.45
N HIS A 441 -9.03 -21.30 -1.35
CA HIS A 441 -7.61 -21.51 -1.68
C HIS A 441 -6.84 -22.39 -0.69
N TYR A 442 -6.90 -23.70 -0.96
CA TYR A 442 -6.19 -24.75 -0.21
C TYR A 442 -5.10 -25.37 -1.08
N PRO A 443 -4.00 -25.89 -0.50
CA PRO A 443 -3.01 -26.59 -1.29
C PRO A 443 -3.60 -27.77 -2.03
N GLY A 444 -3.36 -27.83 -3.34
CA GLY A 444 -3.93 -28.86 -4.22
C GLY A 444 -5.46 -28.79 -4.39
N GLY A 445 -6.11 -27.69 -3.96
CA GLY A 445 -7.56 -27.52 -4.08
C GLY A 445 -8.40 -28.34 -3.09
N ASP A 446 -7.77 -29.00 -2.13
CA ASP A 446 -8.39 -30.04 -1.31
C ASP A 446 -8.88 -29.54 0.07
N PRO A 447 -10.21 -29.45 0.31
CA PRO A 447 -10.79 -29.00 1.57
C PRO A 447 -10.93 -30.12 2.62
N PHE A 448 -9.96 -31.03 2.76
CA PHE A 448 -9.93 -32.02 3.85
C PHE A 448 -10.03 -31.39 5.26
N LYS A 449 -10.16 -32.26 6.28
CA LYS A 449 -10.28 -31.92 7.72
C LYS A 449 -9.38 -30.73 8.12
N HIS A 450 -9.96 -29.78 8.85
CA HIS A 450 -9.34 -28.50 9.26
C HIS A 450 -8.93 -27.56 8.11
N HIS A 451 -9.64 -27.58 6.97
CA HIS A 451 -9.38 -26.69 5.83
C HIS A 451 -9.25 -25.20 6.22
N TYR A 452 -9.90 -24.76 7.30
CA TYR A 452 -9.83 -23.38 7.82
C TYR A 452 -8.44 -22.97 8.36
N ASN A 453 -7.56 -23.92 8.67
CA ASN A 453 -6.15 -23.66 8.98
C ASN A 453 -5.25 -23.69 7.73
N ARG A 454 -5.81 -24.11 6.59
CA ARG A 454 -5.08 -24.36 5.35
C ARG A 454 -5.32 -23.31 4.27
N ALA A 455 -6.06 -22.24 4.59
CA ALA A 455 -6.32 -21.16 3.66
C ALA A 455 -5.06 -20.32 3.42
N ALA A 456 -4.50 -20.40 2.21
CA ALA A 456 -3.23 -19.75 1.86
C ALA A 456 -3.25 -18.23 2.08
N TYR A 457 -4.39 -17.62 1.73
CA TYR A 457 -4.63 -16.19 1.95
C TYR A 457 -4.59 -15.80 3.44
N PHE A 458 -5.27 -16.57 4.30
CA PHE A 458 -5.22 -16.37 5.75
C PHE A 458 -3.78 -16.47 6.26
N ASN A 459 -3.08 -17.52 5.83
CA ASN A 459 -1.75 -17.84 6.34
C ASN A 459 -0.71 -16.78 5.98
N LYS A 460 -0.79 -16.24 4.75
CA LYS A 460 0.02 -15.10 4.32
C LYS A 460 -0.21 -13.85 5.18
N MET A 461 -1.45 -13.56 5.55
CA MET A 461 -1.80 -12.33 6.26
C MET A 461 -1.63 -12.42 7.78
N ASN A 462 -1.52 -13.63 8.35
CA ASN A 462 -1.58 -13.84 9.80
C ASN A 462 -0.37 -14.54 10.41
N ARG A 463 0.76 -14.65 9.67
CA ARG A 463 2.06 -15.01 10.27
C ARG A 463 2.42 -14.11 11.46
N ASN A 464 3.24 -14.61 12.38
CA ASN A 464 3.68 -13.90 13.59
C ASN A 464 2.57 -13.50 14.60
N LYS A 465 1.34 -14.00 14.44
CA LYS A 465 0.21 -13.65 15.33
C LYS A 465 -0.17 -14.80 16.24
N HIS A 466 -0.83 -14.47 17.34
CA HIS A 466 -1.57 -15.39 18.19
C HIS A 466 -3.06 -15.31 17.87
N ALA A 467 -3.75 -16.43 17.68
CA ALA A 467 -5.19 -16.45 17.45
C ALA A 467 -5.95 -16.96 18.67
N ILE A 468 -6.97 -16.20 19.08
CA ILE A 468 -7.95 -16.58 20.09
C ILE A 468 -9.36 -16.41 19.54
N THR A 469 -10.34 -16.99 20.21
CA THR A 469 -11.74 -16.85 19.83
C THR A 469 -12.55 -16.18 20.92
N LEU A 470 -13.35 -15.19 20.53
CA LEU A 470 -14.30 -14.51 21.41
C LEU A 470 -15.58 -14.18 20.64
N ASN A 471 -16.71 -14.69 21.12
CA ASN A 471 -18.01 -14.27 20.63
C ASN A 471 -18.45 -12.97 21.31
N LEU A 472 -18.17 -11.82 20.70
CA LEU A 472 -18.47 -10.50 21.29
C LEU A 472 -19.98 -10.15 21.39
N PHE A 473 -20.88 -11.03 20.94
CA PHE A 473 -22.30 -10.93 21.29
C PHE A 473 -22.56 -11.34 22.74
N ASP A 474 -21.73 -12.21 23.31
CA ASP A 474 -21.81 -12.62 24.72
C ASP A 474 -21.23 -11.50 25.63
N PRO A 475 -21.98 -11.04 26.65
CA PRO A 475 -21.51 -10.00 27.55
C PRO A 475 -20.24 -10.38 28.33
N ASP A 476 -20.05 -11.65 28.69
CA ASP A 476 -18.86 -12.10 29.42
C ASP A 476 -17.64 -12.09 28.50
N ALA A 477 -17.80 -12.46 27.23
CA ALA A 477 -16.72 -12.35 26.24
C ALA A 477 -16.33 -10.88 25.99
N ARG A 478 -17.28 -9.94 26.01
CA ARG A 478 -16.95 -8.50 25.99
C ARG A 478 -16.19 -8.06 27.25
N GLY A 479 -16.53 -8.61 28.41
CA GLY A 479 -15.79 -8.39 29.65
C GLY A 479 -14.33 -8.87 29.55
N ILE A 480 -14.12 -10.05 28.96
CA ILE A 480 -12.79 -10.61 28.67
C ILE A 480 -12.03 -9.69 27.71
N PHE A 481 -12.67 -9.24 26.63
CA PHE A 481 -12.05 -8.30 25.69
C PHE A 481 -11.58 -7.01 26.40
N LEU A 482 -12.39 -6.42 27.27
CA LEU A 482 -11.99 -5.23 28.03
C LEU A 482 -10.82 -5.49 28.98
N ARG A 483 -10.70 -6.71 29.56
CA ARG A 483 -9.51 -7.12 30.32
C ARG A 483 -8.27 -7.21 29.43
N LEU A 484 -8.40 -7.75 28.22
CA LEU A 484 -7.31 -7.76 27.24
C LEU A 484 -6.90 -6.33 26.84
N VAL A 485 -7.85 -5.40 26.72
CA VAL A 485 -7.59 -3.99 26.38
C VAL A 485 -6.77 -3.30 27.47
N ALA A 486 -7.04 -3.58 28.74
CA ALA A 486 -6.21 -3.12 29.87
C ALA A 486 -4.75 -3.61 29.73
N GLU A 487 -4.58 -4.81 29.18
CA GLU A 487 -3.28 -5.43 28.95
C GLU A 487 -2.65 -5.16 27.58
N SER A 488 -3.24 -4.28 26.75
CA SER A 488 -2.77 -4.00 25.39
C SER A 488 -2.37 -2.54 25.18
N ASP A 489 -1.73 -2.27 24.04
CA ASP A 489 -1.28 -0.95 23.62
C ASP A 489 -2.13 -0.38 22.49
N VAL A 490 -2.59 -1.27 21.60
CA VAL A 490 -3.37 -0.93 20.41
C VAL A 490 -4.56 -1.86 20.30
N VAL A 491 -5.71 -1.33 19.89
CA VAL A 491 -6.82 -2.08 19.31
C VAL A 491 -6.94 -1.67 17.84
N LEU A 492 -6.78 -2.63 16.94
CA LEU A 492 -6.95 -2.45 15.51
C LEU A 492 -8.20 -3.20 15.05
N GLU A 493 -9.11 -2.52 14.39
CA GLU A 493 -10.35 -3.11 13.88
C GLU A 493 -10.69 -2.55 12.50
N ASN A 494 -11.32 -3.36 11.64
CA ASN A 494 -11.73 -2.94 10.30
C ASN A 494 -13.18 -3.30 9.97
N ASN A 495 -14.06 -3.20 10.97
CA ASN A 495 -15.46 -3.51 10.82
C ASN A 495 -16.23 -2.32 10.21
N SER A 496 -17.47 -2.58 9.78
CA SER A 496 -18.36 -1.45 9.44
C SER A 496 -18.60 -0.57 10.68
N PRO A 497 -18.81 0.75 10.54
CA PRO A 497 -18.95 1.68 11.66
C PRO A 497 -20.03 1.35 12.70
N ARG A 498 -20.92 0.38 12.40
CA ARG A 498 -21.95 -0.10 13.32
C ARG A 498 -21.46 -1.18 14.29
N VAL A 499 -20.46 -1.98 13.93
CA VAL A 499 -20.13 -3.21 14.67
C VAL A 499 -19.60 -2.91 16.07
N MET A 500 -18.57 -2.06 16.18
CA MET A 500 -17.99 -1.72 17.49
C MET A 500 -19.00 -0.98 18.38
N ARG A 501 -19.87 -0.15 17.79
CA ARG A 501 -20.98 0.52 18.50
C ARG A 501 -22.00 -0.47 19.03
N ASN A 502 -22.41 -1.45 18.22
CA ASN A 502 -23.35 -2.49 18.63
C ASN A 502 -22.77 -3.38 19.75
N PHE A 503 -21.46 -3.56 19.80
CA PHE A 503 -20.79 -4.22 20.92
C PHE A 503 -20.58 -3.32 22.14
N GLY A 504 -20.77 -2.00 22.02
CA GLY A 504 -20.45 -1.02 23.06
C GLY A 504 -18.95 -0.85 23.31
N LEU A 505 -18.11 -1.22 22.34
CA LEU A 505 -16.65 -1.27 22.42
C LEU A 505 -15.98 -0.11 21.66
N GLU A 506 -16.63 1.05 21.63
CA GLU A 506 -16.09 2.28 21.05
C GLU A 506 -14.87 2.79 21.83
N TYR A 507 -14.07 3.67 21.23
CA TYR A 507 -12.88 4.25 21.85
C TYR A 507 -13.13 4.82 23.25
N ALA A 508 -14.27 5.51 23.44
CA ALA A 508 -14.65 6.07 24.73
C ALA A 508 -14.84 5.00 25.81
N THR A 509 -15.26 3.77 25.45
CA THR A 509 -15.32 2.63 26.36
C THR A 509 -13.93 2.08 26.63
N LEU A 510 -13.10 1.89 25.60
CA LEU A 510 -11.75 1.33 25.75
C LEU A 510 -10.86 2.23 26.62
N ARG A 511 -10.97 3.55 26.44
CA ARG A 511 -10.21 4.55 27.22
C ARG A 511 -10.52 4.50 28.72
N LYS A 512 -11.71 4.06 29.13
CA LYS A 512 -12.08 3.92 30.55
C LYS A 512 -11.27 2.83 31.26
N VAL A 513 -10.96 1.74 30.55
CA VAL A 513 -10.17 0.63 31.11
C VAL A 513 -8.67 0.81 30.85
N ASN A 514 -8.30 1.56 29.80
CA ASN A 514 -6.91 1.88 29.48
C ASN A 514 -6.80 3.29 28.90
N PRO A 515 -6.49 4.32 29.73
CA PRO A 515 -6.37 5.70 29.26
C PRO A 515 -5.28 5.96 28.22
N ALA A 516 -4.33 5.03 28.06
CA ALA A 516 -3.23 5.10 27.11
C ALA A 516 -3.44 4.22 25.87
N ILE A 517 -4.64 3.67 25.67
CA ILE A 517 -4.95 2.81 24.51
C ILE A 517 -4.96 3.64 23.22
N ILE A 518 -4.39 3.07 22.16
CA ILE A 518 -4.57 3.57 20.80
C ILE A 518 -5.65 2.70 20.14
N MET A 519 -6.67 3.30 19.54
CA MET A 519 -7.66 2.57 18.76
C MET A 519 -7.62 3.03 17.31
N VAL A 520 -7.46 2.09 16.38
CA VAL A 520 -7.41 2.34 14.95
C VAL A 520 -8.59 1.63 14.29
N SER A 521 -9.42 2.41 13.62
CA SER A 521 -10.64 1.96 12.96
C SER A 521 -10.55 2.20 11.45
N VAL A 522 -10.57 1.12 10.68
CA VAL A 522 -10.47 1.16 9.22
C VAL A 522 -11.80 0.75 8.59
N SER A 523 -12.50 1.66 7.92
CA SER A 523 -13.76 1.34 7.22
C SER A 523 -13.72 1.74 5.75
N GLY A 524 -14.77 1.42 4.99
CA GLY A 524 -14.89 1.75 3.57
C GLY A 524 -14.78 3.24 3.27
N PHE A 525 -15.60 4.04 3.97
CA PHE A 525 -15.78 5.47 3.71
C PHE A 525 -15.46 6.33 4.96
N GLY A 526 -14.88 5.75 6.01
CA GLY A 526 -14.64 6.41 7.29
C GLY A 526 -15.78 6.22 8.29
N GLN A 527 -15.62 6.74 9.51
CA GLN A 527 -16.57 6.55 10.61
C GLN A 527 -17.64 7.65 10.68
N THR A 528 -17.53 8.66 9.82
CA THR A 528 -18.42 9.82 9.70
C THR A 528 -18.82 10.08 8.24
N GLY A 529 -19.79 10.96 8.01
CA GLY A 529 -20.31 11.29 6.67
C GLY A 529 -21.51 10.45 6.24
N PRO A 530 -22.19 10.86 5.15
CA PRO A 530 -23.41 10.22 4.63
C PRO A 530 -23.23 8.75 4.21
N ASP A 531 -22.05 8.40 3.69
CA ASP A 531 -21.79 7.09 3.11
C ASP A 531 -21.07 6.13 4.09
N ARG A 532 -20.87 6.54 5.35
CA ARG A 532 -20.14 5.75 6.39
C ARG A 532 -20.68 4.33 6.57
N ASP A 533 -21.98 4.15 6.38
CA ASP A 533 -22.69 2.89 6.65
C ASP A 533 -22.75 1.97 5.41
N TYR A 534 -22.19 2.37 4.28
CA TYR A 534 -22.19 1.62 3.03
C TYR A 534 -21.27 0.40 3.05
N VAL A 535 -21.64 -0.62 2.28
CA VAL A 535 -20.87 -1.85 2.10
C VAL A 535 -19.68 -1.57 1.20
N ALA A 536 -18.48 -1.84 1.72
CA ALA A 536 -17.23 -1.61 1.03
C ALA A 536 -16.24 -2.75 1.25
N TYR A 537 -15.51 -3.06 0.19
CA TYR A 537 -14.34 -3.90 0.09
C TYR A 537 -13.29 -3.12 -0.72
N GLY A 538 -12.00 -3.46 -0.62
CA GLY A 538 -10.98 -2.78 -1.43
C GLY A 538 -11.30 -2.80 -2.93
N ALA A 539 -11.96 -3.87 -3.39
CA ALA A 539 -12.34 -4.08 -4.78
C ALA A 539 -13.30 -3.02 -5.35
N ASN A 540 -14.38 -2.68 -4.64
CA ASN A 540 -15.35 -1.67 -5.09
C ASN A 540 -14.88 -0.25 -4.75
N VAL A 541 -14.15 -0.09 -3.64
CA VAL A 541 -13.57 1.22 -3.30
C VAL A 541 -12.62 1.70 -4.41
N GLU A 542 -11.86 0.81 -5.04
CA GLU A 542 -10.99 1.12 -6.18
C GLU A 542 -11.72 1.80 -7.35
N ALA A 543 -12.96 1.41 -7.63
CA ALA A 543 -13.78 2.06 -8.65
C ALA A 543 -14.19 3.48 -8.21
N SER A 544 -14.63 3.63 -6.96
CA SER A 544 -15.11 4.92 -6.43
C SER A 544 -14.01 5.91 -6.06
N CYS A 545 -12.77 5.48 -5.89
CA CYS A 545 -11.71 6.38 -5.46
C CYS A 545 -11.13 7.18 -6.62
N GLY A 546 -11.24 6.74 -7.88
CA GLY A 546 -10.67 7.47 -9.02
C GLY A 546 -9.77 6.62 -9.90
N LEU A 547 -9.13 5.59 -9.33
CA LEU A 547 -8.08 4.82 -9.99
C LEU A 547 -8.58 4.13 -11.27
N ALA A 548 -9.79 3.54 -11.22
CA ALA A 548 -10.35 2.86 -12.37
C ALA A 548 -10.68 3.80 -13.55
N ALA A 549 -11.07 5.05 -13.27
CA ALA A 549 -11.44 6.00 -14.31
C ALA A 549 -10.26 6.37 -15.23
N VAL A 550 -9.06 6.40 -14.66
CA VAL A 550 -7.80 6.79 -15.34
C VAL A 550 -6.94 5.59 -15.75
N THR A 551 -7.41 4.36 -15.52
CA THR A 551 -6.71 3.14 -15.92
C THR A 551 -7.39 2.48 -17.13
N GLY A 552 -6.63 2.21 -18.18
CA GLY A 552 -7.09 1.55 -19.41
C GLY A 552 -6.30 1.98 -20.64
N TYR A 553 -6.63 1.39 -21.78
CA TYR A 553 -6.04 1.74 -23.07
C TYR A 553 -6.65 3.05 -23.62
N ALA A 554 -5.91 3.75 -24.47
CA ALA A 554 -6.36 5.01 -25.04
C ALA A 554 -7.52 4.84 -26.04
N ASP A 555 -7.58 3.69 -26.71
CA ASP A 555 -8.57 3.30 -27.71
C ASP A 555 -9.77 2.53 -27.12
N ASP A 556 -9.80 2.32 -25.80
CA ASP A 556 -10.88 1.62 -25.09
C ASP A 556 -11.60 2.58 -24.13
N ASP A 557 -12.91 2.73 -24.28
CA ASP A 557 -13.71 3.60 -23.44
C ASP A 557 -14.10 2.95 -22.08
N ARG A 558 -13.85 1.65 -21.93
CA ARG A 558 -14.10 0.91 -20.68
C ARG A 558 -13.01 1.18 -19.64
N PRO A 559 -13.37 1.42 -18.36
CA PRO A 559 -12.39 1.53 -17.28
C PRO A 559 -11.85 0.15 -16.89
N TYR A 560 -10.57 0.12 -16.52
CA TYR A 560 -9.88 -1.07 -16.04
C TYR A 560 -9.56 -0.93 -14.56
N ARG A 561 -9.56 -2.05 -13.84
CA ARG A 561 -9.16 -2.15 -12.45
C ARG A 561 -7.82 -2.88 -12.34
N SER A 562 -7.17 -2.78 -11.19
CA SER A 562 -5.93 -3.46 -10.84
C SER A 562 -6.04 -4.98 -10.82
N THR A 563 -7.27 -5.52 -10.80
CA THR A 563 -7.65 -6.93 -10.57
C THR A 563 -7.30 -7.50 -9.18
N LEU A 564 -6.54 -6.75 -8.36
CA LEU A 564 -6.07 -7.15 -7.03
C LEU A 564 -6.47 -6.16 -5.94
N PHE A 565 -7.62 -5.49 -6.07
CA PHE A 565 -8.30 -4.78 -4.98
C PHE A 565 -7.40 -3.77 -4.24
N TYR A 566 -6.78 -2.88 -4.99
CA TYR A 566 -5.58 -2.15 -4.61
C TYR A 566 -5.75 -1.17 -3.43
N ALA A 567 -6.98 -0.76 -3.10
CA ALA A 567 -7.24 0.13 -1.95
C ALA A 567 -6.89 -0.53 -0.59
N ASP A 568 -7.00 -1.86 -0.49
CA ASP A 568 -6.71 -2.61 0.73
C ASP A 568 -5.23 -2.52 1.17
N PRO A 569 -4.24 -2.90 0.34
CA PRO A 569 -2.83 -2.85 0.74
C PRO A 569 -2.36 -1.41 1.03
N VAL A 570 -2.85 -0.42 0.28
CA VAL A 570 -2.59 1.00 0.52
C VAL A 570 -3.03 1.42 1.92
N THR A 571 -4.27 1.09 2.28
CA THR A 571 -4.83 1.45 3.58
C THR A 571 -4.17 0.68 4.73
N GLY A 572 -3.78 -0.58 4.50
CA GLY A 572 -3.03 -1.37 5.46
C GLY A 572 -1.66 -0.77 5.79
N ALA A 573 -0.94 -0.25 4.78
CA ALA A 573 0.33 0.44 4.98
C ALA A 573 0.15 1.73 5.80
N HIS A 574 -0.82 2.58 5.44
CA HIS A 574 -1.13 3.78 6.20
C HIS A 574 -1.59 3.51 7.63
N ALA A 575 -2.34 2.43 7.88
CA ALA A 575 -2.77 2.07 9.22
C ALA A 575 -1.58 1.66 10.11
N ALA A 576 -0.57 0.99 9.53
CA ALA A 576 0.68 0.69 10.24
C ALA A 576 1.46 1.98 10.55
N ILE A 577 1.59 2.90 9.59
CA ILE A 577 2.22 4.23 9.79
C ILE A 577 1.51 4.99 10.91
N ALA A 578 0.18 5.06 10.85
CA ALA A 578 -0.62 5.80 11.81
C ALA A 578 -0.47 5.21 13.22
N THR A 579 -0.47 3.89 13.33
CA THR A 579 -0.24 3.18 14.59
C THR A 579 1.15 3.48 15.16
N LEU A 580 2.20 3.40 14.35
CA LEU A 580 3.58 3.70 14.77
C LEU A 580 3.72 5.16 15.23
N ALA A 581 3.13 6.11 14.50
CA ALA A 581 3.14 7.52 14.88
C ALA A 581 2.41 7.78 16.20
N ALA A 582 1.25 7.16 16.42
CA ALA A 582 0.53 7.25 17.70
C ALA A 582 1.30 6.60 18.85
N LEU A 583 2.02 5.50 18.59
CA LEU A 583 2.92 4.89 19.58
C LEU A 583 4.04 5.85 19.95
N HIS A 584 4.67 6.53 18.99
CA HIS A 584 5.69 7.55 19.25
C HIS A 584 5.15 8.70 20.10
N HIS A 585 3.98 9.22 19.77
CA HIS A 585 3.30 10.24 20.56
C HIS A 585 3.10 9.78 22.01
N ARG A 586 2.50 8.60 22.18
CA ARG A 586 2.23 8.01 23.49
C ARG A 586 3.50 7.78 24.30
N ALA A 587 4.60 7.35 23.67
CA ALA A 587 5.87 7.15 24.37
C ALA A 587 6.47 8.48 24.88
N GLN A 588 6.12 9.63 24.29
CA GLN A 588 6.54 10.94 24.76
C GLN A 588 5.59 11.54 25.80
N THR A 589 4.28 11.31 25.66
CA THR A 589 3.24 12.03 26.43
C THR A 589 2.50 11.16 27.45
N GLY A 590 2.55 9.84 27.29
CA GLY A 590 1.72 8.87 28.01
C GLY A 590 0.28 8.76 27.49
N GLN A 591 -0.10 9.52 26.45
CA GLN A 591 -1.48 9.62 25.97
C GLN A 591 -1.71 8.74 24.74
N GLY A 592 -2.73 7.88 24.80
CA GLY A 592 -3.26 7.17 23.64
C GLY A 592 -4.25 8.05 22.86
N GLN A 593 -4.74 7.55 21.72
CA GLN A 593 -5.68 8.29 20.88
C GLN A 593 -6.49 7.37 19.96
N TYR A 594 -7.59 7.91 19.44
CA TYR A 594 -8.37 7.31 18.35
C TYR A 594 -7.89 7.78 16.99
N ILE A 595 -7.87 6.85 16.02
CA ILE A 595 -7.54 7.07 14.61
C ILE A 595 -8.68 6.51 13.75
N ASP A 596 -9.31 7.39 12.96
CA ASP A 596 -10.30 7.04 11.93
C ASP A 596 -9.64 6.99 10.55
N MET A 597 -9.94 5.97 9.76
CA MET A 597 -9.41 5.76 8.42
C MET A 597 -10.48 5.25 7.45
N SER A 598 -10.40 5.76 6.22
CA SER A 598 -11.29 5.42 5.10
C SER A 598 -10.49 4.78 3.97
N LEU A 599 -10.87 3.57 3.53
CA LEU A 599 -10.32 2.94 2.32
C LEU A 599 -10.46 3.89 1.11
N HIS A 600 -11.56 4.63 1.02
CA HIS A 600 -11.84 5.56 -0.08
C HIS A 600 -10.85 6.73 -0.10
N GLU A 601 -10.64 7.40 1.04
CA GLU A 601 -9.67 8.50 1.17
C GLU A 601 -8.24 8.01 0.90
N ASN A 602 -7.89 6.86 1.48
CA ASN A 602 -6.58 6.22 1.31
C ASN A 602 -6.30 5.87 -0.15
N GLY A 603 -7.31 5.34 -0.86
CA GLY A 603 -7.22 5.12 -2.30
C GLY A 603 -6.80 6.41 -3.03
N ILE A 604 -7.53 7.52 -2.80
CA ILE A 604 -7.27 8.80 -3.48
C ILE A 604 -5.84 9.31 -3.22
N THR A 605 -5.30 9.11 -2.01
CA THR A 605 -3.93 9.56 -1.67
C THR A 605 -2.81 8.88 -2.48
N PHE A 606 -3.08 7.76 -3.17
CA PHE A 606 -2.10 7.00 -3.96
C PHE A 606 -2.13 7.30 -5.47
N PHE A 607 -3.04 8.18 -5.93
CA PHE A 607 -3.01 8.73 -7.29
C PHE A 607 -3.31 10.25 -7.29
N PRO A 608 -2.60 11.03 -6.47
CA PRO A 608 -2.85 12.46 -6.35
C PRO A 608 -2.69 13.21 -7.68
N GLU A 609 -1.91 12.68 -8.63
CA GLU A 609 -1.65 13.31 -9.93
C GLU A 609 -2.93 13.61 -10.70
N ALA A 610 -3.82 12.63 -10.85
CA ALA A 610 -5.02 12.79 -11.67
C ALA A 610 -5.99 13.82 -11.07
N ILE A 611 -6.16 13.80 -9.75
CA ILE A 611 -7.03 14.75 -9.07
C ILE A 611 -6.41 16.15 -9.02
N ILE A 612 -5.09 16.27 -8.85
CA ILE A 612 -4.39 17.55 -8.89
C ILE A 612 -4.42 18.14 -10.32
N GLU A 613 -4.31 17.32 -11.36
CA GLU A 613 -4.43 17.75 -12.76
C GLU A 613 -5.80 18.35 -13.03
N TYR A 614 -6.87 17.67 -12.62
CA TYR A 614 -8.22 18.21 -12.76
C TYR A 614 -8.43 19.48 -11.92
N MET A 615 -8.01 19.50 -10.66
CA MET A 615 -8.11 20.69 -9.78
C MET A 615 -7.34 21.91 -10.34
N THR A 616 -6.28 21.66 -11.11
CA THR A 616 -5.40 22.71 -11.64
C THR A 616 -5.84 23.20 -13.01
N THR A 617 -6.32 22.30 -13.87
CA THR A 617 -6.57 22.56 -15.30
C THR A 617 -8.05 22.56 -15.67
N GLY A 618 -8.90 21.94 -14.85
CA GLY A 618 -10.30 21.64 -15.19
C GLY A 618 -10.46 20.52 -16.23
N VAL A 619 -9.37 19.87 -16.64
CA VAL A 619 -9.35 18.82 -17.67
C VAL A 619 -9.16 17.45 -17.02
N LEU A 620 -10.02 16.50 -17.38
CA LEU A 620 -9.87 15.12 -16.93
C LEU A 620 -8.69 14.46 -17.66
N PRO A 621 -7.76 13.80 -16.95
CA PRO A 621 -6.65 13.10 -17.59
C PRO A 621 -7.19 11.96 -18.47
N PRO A 622 -6.74 11.83 -19.73
CA PRO A 622 -7.13 10.72 -20.57
C PRO A 622 -6.42 9.43 -20.12
N ARG A 623 -7.01 8.28 -20.43
CA ARG A 623 -6.34 6.98 -20.37
C ARG A 623 -5.28 6.90 -21.48
N ARG A 624 -4.09 6.37 -21.17
CA ARG A 624 -2.91 6.39 -22.06
C ARG A 624 -2.29 5.01 -22.28
N GLY A 625 -2.89 3.95 -21.76
CA GLY A 625 -2.24 2.63 -21.73
C GLY A 625 -0.92 2.70 -20.96
N ASN A 626 0.15 2.18 -21.56
CA ASN A 626 1.50 2.15 -20.98
C ASN A 626 2.38 3.35 -21.37
N ARG A 627 1.83 4.36 -22.05
CA ARG A 627 2.59 5.54 -22.50
C ARG A 627 2.76 6.56 -21.38
N HIS A 628 3.92 7.21 -21.34
CA HIS A 628 4.21 8.28 -20.39
C HIS A 628 4.14 9.65 -21.05
N THR A 629 3.92 10.72 -20.27
CA THR A 629 3.84 12.10 -20.77
C THR A 629 5.20 12.76 -20.96
N ARG A 630 6.26 12.21 -20.34
CA ARG A 630 7.61 12.79 -20.35
C ARG A 630 8.69 11.85 -20.90
N TYR A 631 8.37 10.59 -21.14
CA TYR A 631 9.31 9.55 -21.58
C TYR A 631 8.79 8.92 -22.86
N ALA A 632 9.67 8.75 -23.84
CA ALA A 632 9.32 8.23 -25.15
C ALA A 632 10.54 7.57 -25.82
N PRO A 633 10.42 6.31 -26.28
CA PRO A 633 9.28 5.40 -26.07
C PRO A 633 9.18 4.89 -24.62
N GLN A 634 7.95 4.58 -24.19
CA GLN A 634 7.64 3.78 -22.99
C GLN A 634 6.49 2.84 -23.32
N GLY A 635 6.62 1.56 -22.97
CA GLY A 635 5.61 0.55 -23.24
C GLY A 635 5.99 -0.86 -22.78
N ALA A 636 5.05 -1.79 -22.96
CA ALA A 636 5.30 -3.23 -22.87
C ALA A 636 5.19 -3.85 -24.27
N TYR A 637 6.16 -4.69 -24.60
CA TYR A 637 6.37 -5.23 -25.94
C TYR A 637 6.38 -6.75 -25.89
N PRO A 638 5.82 -7.43 -26.91
CA PRO A 638 5.80 -8.88 -26.95
C PRO A 638 7.22 -9.43 -27.02
N SER A 639 7.43 -10.58 -26.40
CA SER A 639 8.70 -11.31 -26.44
C SER A 639 8.46 -12.77 -26.79
N MET A 640 9.53 -13.53 -27.00
CA MET A 640 9.43 -14.94 -27.33
C MET A 640 8.78 -15.72 -26.17
N GLY A 641 7.63 -16.36 -26.44
CA GLY A 641 6.91 -17.19 -25.48
C GLY A 641 5.40 -17.01 -25.52
N ASP A 642 4.67 -17.81 -24.74
CA ASP A 642 3.24 -17.62 -24.52
C ASP A 642 3.03 -16.54 -23.45
N ASP A 643 2.22 -15.53 -23.78
CA ASP A 643 1.93 -14.38 -22.92
C ASP A 643 3.18 -13.76 -22.25
N SER A 644 4.27 -13.63 -23.01
CA SER A 644 5.57 -13.17 -22.53
C SER A 644 5.87 -11.76 -23.00
N TRP A 645 6.21 -10.86 -22.07
CA TRP A 645 6.36 -9.43 -22.35
C TRP A 645 7.59 -8.83 -21.65
N ILE A 646 8.14 -7.78 -22.27
CA ILE A 646 9.18 -6.92 -21.70
C ILE A 646 8.69 -5.48 -21.64
N ALA A 647 8.91 -4.82 -20.49
CA ALA A 647 8.66 -3.40 -20.34
C ALA A 647 9.97 -2.61 -20.48
N LEU A 648 9.91 -1.44 -21.13
CA LEU A 648 11.04 -0.51 -21.18
C LEU A 648 10.60 0.94 -21.16
N CYS A 649 11.53 1.82 -20.82
CA CYS A 649 11.35 3.27 -20.80
C CYS A 649 12.62 3.99 -21.25
N VAL A 650 12.46 5.01 -22.10
CA VAL A 650 13.54 5.89 -22.55
C VAL A 650 13.34 7.30 -21.99
N ARG A 651 14.28 7.73 -21.16
CA ARG A 651 14.23 8.96 -20.38
C ARG A 651 15.17 10.04 -20.90
N SER A 652 16.16 9.66 -21.70
CA SER A 652 17.14 10.58 -22.28
C SER A 652 17.50 10.20 -23.72
N GLU A 653 18.12 11.15 -24.39
CA GLU A 653 18.61 11.08 -25.76
C GLU A 653 19.75 10.05 -25.87
N SER A 654 20.55 9.91 -24.80
CA SER A 654 21.58 8.87 -24.71
C SER A 654 20.98 7.47 -24.62
N GLU A 655 19.90 7.30 -23.85
CA GLU A 655 19.16 6.04 -23.77
C GLU A 655 18.45 5.72 -25.09
N TRP A 656 17.94 6.75 -25.79
CA TRP A 656 17.35 6.60 -27.12
C TRP A 656 18.36 6.07 -28.14
N ALA A 657 19.53 6.72 -28.23
CA ALA A 657 20.59 6.28 -29.14
C ALA A 657 21.06 4.85 -28.80
N ALA A 658 21.17 4.51 -27.51
CA ALA A 658 21.52 3.17 -27.07
C ALA A 658 20.45 2.14 -27.47
N LEU A 659 19.15 2.44 -27.27
CA LEU A 659 18.05 1.57 -27.68
C LEU A 659 18.08 1.32 -29.19
N ALA A 660 18.10 2.38 -30.00
CA ALA A 660 18.07 2.30 -31.45
C ALA A 660 19.25 1.48 -32.02
N CYS A 661 20.46 1.67 -31.48
CA CYS A 661 21.62 0.84 -31.82
C CYS A 661 21.43 -0.62 -31.41
N THR A 662 20.91 -0.88 -30.21
CA THR A 662 20.73 -2.22 -29.65
C THR A 662 19.71 -3.04 -30.44
N ILE A 663 18.63 -2.40 -30.90
CA ILE A 663 17.59 -3.07 -31.69
C ILE A 663 17.95 -3.19 -33.18
N GLY A 664 19.18 -2.84 -33.58
CA GLY A 664 19.64 -2.94 -34.96
C GLY A 664 19.04 -1.88 -35.90
N ARG A 665 18.59 -0.75 -35.36
CA ARG A 665 17.98 0.37 -36.09
C ARG A 665 18.77 1.67 -35.92
N PRO A 666 20.06 1.71 -36.31
CA PRO A 666 20.86 2.94 -36.24
C PRO A 666 20.30 4.06 -37.14
N ASP A 667 19.47 3.72 -38.13
CA ASP A 667 18.71 4.68 -38.93
C ASP A 667 17.73 5.49 -38.07
N LEU A 668 17.09 4.88 -37.07
CA LEU A 668 16.23 5.61 -36.12
C LEU A 668 17.03 6.53 -35.20
N ALA A 669 18.24 6.12 -34.80
CA ALA A 669 19.14 6.97 -34.01
C ALA A 669 19.61 8.21 -34.78
N GLY A 670 19.80 8.06 -36.11
CA GLY A 670 20.26 9.12 -36.99
C GLY A 670 19.15 9.97 -37.61
N ASP A 671 17.88 9.66 -37.36
CA ASP A 671 16.73 10.41 -37.85
C ASP A 671 16.58 11.74 -37.08
N PRO A 672 16.75 12.92 -37.72
CA PRO A 672 16.61 14.20 -37.05
C PRO A 672 15.23 14.43 -36.42
N ASP A 673 14.18 13.80 -36.95
CA ASP A 673 12.82 13.90 -36.41
C ASP A 673 12.64 13.07 -35.14
N LEU A 674 13.59 12.21 -34.77
CA LEU A 674 13.55 11.36 -33.57
C LEU A 674 14.62 11.73 -32.53
N GLU A 675 15.48 12.72 -32.82
CA GLU A 675 16.50 13.22 -31.90
C GLU A 675 15.88 13.73 -30.60
N MET A 676 14.76 14.45 -30.70
CA MET A 676 14.04 15.02 -29.58
C MET A 676 12.81 14.19 -29.20
N ARG A 677 12.49 14.17 -27.91
CA ARG A 677 11.35 13.42 -27.34
C ARG A 677 10.02 13.71 -28.04
N GLU A 678 9.76 14.97 -28.38
CA GLU A 678 8.50 15.40 -29.00
C GLU A 678 8.26 14.67 -30.33
N GLY A 679 9.31 14.50 -31.13
CA GLY A 679 9.24 13.74 -32.37
C GLY A 679 9.06 12.24 -32.14
N ARG A 680 9.72 11.69 -31.10
CA ARG A 680 9.50 10.29 -30.67
C ARG A 680 8.07 10.02 -30.23
N HIS A 681 7.43 10.95 -29.52
CA HIS A 681 6.00 10.84 -29.18
C HIS A 681 5.10 10.88 -30.41
N ALA A 682 5.39 11.78 -31.36
CA ALA A 682 4.59 11.91 -32.58
C ALA A 682 4.63 10.64 -33.46
N ARG A 683 5.71 9.86 -33.39
CA ARG A 683 5.92 8.64 -34.15
C ARG A 683 5.96 7.38 -33.29
N GLN A 684 5.38 7.42 -32.08
CA GLN A 684 5.56 6.34 -31.11
C GLN A 684 5.02 5.00 -31.60
N ASP A 685 3.96 4.97 -32.41
CA ASP A 685 3.43 3.73 -33.01
C ASP A 685 4.48 3.04 -33.93
N ASP A 686 5.25 3.83 -34.70
CA ASP A 686 6.35 3.32 -35.55
C ASP A 686 7.47 2.74 -34.68
N LEU A 687 7.82 3.45 -33.60
CA LEU A 687 8.87 3.03 -32.67
C LEU A 687 8.46 1.75 -31.93
N ASP A 688 7.20 1.69 -31.48
CA ASP A 688 6.64 0.53 -30.79
C ASP A 688 6.67 -0.71 -31.70
N SER A 689 6.42 -0.54 -33.00
CA SER A 689 6.53 -1.61 -33.99
C SER A 689 7.97 -2.12 -34.15
N ALA A 690 8.94 -1.22 -34.28
CA ALA A 690 10.36 -1.59 -34.41
C ALA A 690 10.91 -2.28 -33.14
N ILE A 691 10.48 -1.81 -31.96
CA ILE A 691 10.84 -2.43 -30.69
C ILE A 691 10.21 -3.81 -30.57
N SER A 692 8.92 -3.95 -30.94
CA SER A 692 8.21 -5.24 -30.92
C SER A 692 8.87 -6.28 -31.83
N GLU A 693 9.31 -5.87 -33.03
CA GLU A 693 10.02 -6.75 -33.97
C GLU A 693 11.31 -7.31 -33.37
N TRP A 694 12.08 -6.48 -32.66
CA TRP A 694 13.30 -6.94 -32.00
C TRP A 694 13.03 -7.77 -30.74
N THR A 695 12.16 -7.29 -29.86
CA THR A 695 11.85 -7.95 -28.57
C THR A 695 11.22 -9.33 -28.75
N SER A 696 10.42 -9.53 -29.80
CA SER A 696 9.81 -10.82 -30.15
C SER A 696 10.81 -11.93 -30.50
N GLN A 697 12.08 -11.60 -30.75
CA GLN A 697 13.13 -12.56 -31.11
C GLN A 697 13.81 -13.19 -29.88
N TYR A 698 13.56 -12.67 -28.67
CA TYR A 698 14.26 -13.05 -27.45
C TYR A 698 13.30 -13.41 -26.33
N ASP A 699 13.75 -14.26 -25.42
CA ASP A 699 13.11 -14.40 -24.11
C ASP A 699 13.16 -13.06 -23.36
N HIS A 700 12.09 -12.68 -22.64
CA HIS A 700 12.02 -11.39 -21.95
C HIS A 700 13.15 -11.14 -20.92
N ASN A 701 13.71 -12.17 -20.26
CA ASN A 701 14.84 -12.01 -19.35
C ASN A 701 16.14 -11.78 -20.13
N GLU A 702 16.27 -12.39 -21.31
CA GLU A 702 17.40 -12.17 -22.22
C GLU A 702 17.37 -10.77 -22.83
N ALA A 703 16.24 -10.36 -23.39
CA ALA A 703 16.04 -9.01 -23.91
C ALA A 703 16.33 -7.95 -22.84
N ALA A 704 15.84 -8.15 -21.61
CA ALA A 704 16.10 -7.24 -20.50
C ALA A 704 17.59 -7.14 -20.18
N ARG A 705 18.33 -8.26 -20.12
CA ARG A 705 19.79 -8.25 -19.89
C ARG A 705 20.54 -7.50 -20.98
N ILE A 706 20.15 -7.68 -22.26
CA ILE A 706 20.80 -7.00 -23.39
C ILE A 706 20.57 -5.48 -23.30
N LEU A 707 19.33 -5.06 -23.06
CA LEU A 707 18.97 -3.64 -22.93
C LEU A 707 19.62 -2.99 -21.71
N GLN A 708 19.65 -3.67 -20.56
CA GLN A 708 20.34 -3.21 -19.35
C GLN A 708 21.84 -3.03 -19.58
N ALA A 709 22.48 -3.96 -20.30
CA ALA A 709 23.89 -3.84 -20.67
C ALA A 709 24.18 -2.64 -21.59
N ALA A 710 23.19 -2.22 -22.39
CA ALA A 710 23.25 -1.01 -23.21
C ALA A 710 22.89 0.28 -22.43
N GLY A 711 22.50 0.17 -21.16
CA GLY A 711 22.08 1.31 -20.33
C GLY A 711 20.62 1.74 -20.52
N VAL A 712 19.79 0.91 -21.17
CA VAL A 712 18.36 1.18 -21.36
C VAL A 712 17.55 0.58 -20.21
N PRO A 713 16.72 1.38 -19.49
CA PRO A 713 15.79 0.86 -18.49
C PRO A 713 14.81 -0.16 -19.09
N ALA A 714 14.97 -1.43 -18.73
CA ALA A 714 14.12 -2.51 -19.22
C ALA A 714 14.02 -3.67 -18.23
N GLY A 715 12.88 -4.35 -18.18
CA GLY A 715 12.69 -5.53 -17.32
C GLY A 715 11.56 -6.45 -17.82
N PRO A 716 11.65 -7.76 -17.51
CA PRO A 716 10.60 -8.71 -17.86
C PRO A 716 9.31 -8.38 -17.10
N VAL A 717 8.17 -8.55 -17.77
CA VAL A 717 6.87 -8.60 -17.10
C VAL A 717 6.73 -9.98 -16.48
N LEU A 718 6.81 -10.05 -15.14
CA LEU A 718 6.91 -11.31 -14.43
C LEU A 718 5.53 -11.89 -14.09
N ALA A 719 5.29 -13.12 -14.55
CA ALA A 719 4.15 -13.93 -14.14
C ALA A 719 4.28 -14.38 -12.67
N ASN A 720 3.16 -14.79 -12.06
CA ASN A 720 3.14 -15.14 -10.64
C ASN A 720 4.06 -16.31 -10.24
N TRP A 721 4.35 -17.23 -11.17
CA TRP A 721 5.31 -18.32 -10.95
C TRP A 721 6.77 -17.85 -11.05
N GLU A 722 7.07 -16.95 -11.98
CA GLU A 722 8.41 -16.39 -12.20
C GLU A 722 8.86 -15.54 -11.02
N LEU A 723 7.93 -14.78 -10.41
CA LEU A 723 8.19 -13.98 -9.23
C LEU A 723 8.87 -14.79 -8.12
N VAL A 724 8.43 -16.03 -7.89
CA VAL A 724 8.92 -16.86 -6.77
C VAL A 724 10.31 -17.42 -7.06
N SER A 725 10.61 -17.72 -8.31
CA SER A 725 11.90 -18.27 -8.76
C SER A 725 12.90 -17.21 -9.23
N HIS A 726 12.54 -15.93 -9.23
CA HIS A 726 13.35 -14.88 -9.84
C HIS A 726 14.69 -14.69 -9.08
N PRO A 727 15.84 -14.66 -9.79
CA PRO A 727 17.17 -14.63 -9.16
C PRO A 727 17.40 -13.45 -8.21
N HIS A 728 16.85 -12.27 -8.54
CA HIS A 728 17.03 -11.09 -7.72
C HIS A 728 16.30 -11.21 -6.36
N PHE A 729 15.04 -11.66 -6.37
CA PHE A 729 14.24 -11.84 -5.15
C PHE A 729 14.79 -12.99 -4.30
N HIS A 730 15.31 -14.04 -4.94
CA HIS A 730 16.02 -15.11 -4.24
C HIS A 730 17.29 -14.59 -3.55
N ALA A 731 18.15 -13.87 -4.26
CA ALA A 731 19.40 -13.31 -3.70
C ALA A 731 19.14 -12.31 -2.56
N ARG A 732 18.01 -11.61 -2.60
CA ARG A 732 17.55 -10.73 -1.52
C ARG A 732 16.77 -11.45 -0.42
N GLY A 733 16.50 -12.75 -0.55
CA GLY A 733 15.76 -13.52 0.46
C GLY A 733 14.33 -13.01 0.66
N PHE A 734 13.71 -12.46 -0.40
CA PHE A 734 12.36 -11.89 -0.31
C PHE A 734 11.32 -12.98 -0.05
N TYR A 735 11.39 -14.13 -0.72
CA TYR A 735 10.52 -15.27 -0.43
C TYR A 735 11.12 -16.13 0.67
N VAL A 736 10.39 -16.27 1.78
CA VAL A 736 10.85 -16.98 2.97
C VAL A 736 10.08 -18.30 3.09
N PRO A 737 10.76 -19.46 3.18
CA PRO A 737 10.09 -20.72 3.46
C PRO A 737 9.59 -20.73 4.90
N ILE A 738 8.31 -21.01 5.09
CA ILE A 738 7.67 -21.13 6.40
C ILE A 738 7.11 -22.54 6.54
N GLU A 739 7.49 -23.24 7.61
CA GLU A 739 6.86 -24.50 8.01
C GLU A 739 5.58 -24.18 8.81
N HIS A 740 4.43 -24.59 8.29
CA HIS A 740 3.14 -24.45 8.94
C HIS A 740 2.59 -25.83 9.35
N PRO A 741 2.12 -26.03 10.59
CA PRO A 741 1.81 -27.36 11.15
C PRO A 741 0.87 -28.23 10.32
N GLU A 742 -0.11 -27.62 9.65
CA GLU A 742 -1.13 -28.34 8.85
C GLU A 742 -0.97 -28.14 7.33
N MET A 743 0.06 -27.43 6.88
CA MET A 743 0.29 -27.13 5.46
C MET A 743 1.64 -27.68 4.96
N GLY A 744 2.63 -27.83 5.84
CA GLY A 744 4.00 -28.09 5.44
C GLY A 744 4.74 -26.80 5.12
N VAL A 745 5.78 -26.91 4.29
CA VAL A 745 6.70 -25.79 3.98
C VAL A 745 6.27 -25.09 2.69
N PHE A 746 5.94 -23.80 2.78
CA PHE A 746 5.64 -22.96 1.62
C PHE A 746 6.43 -21.66 1.64
N PRO A 747 6.82 -21.11 0.48
CA PRO A 747 7.43 -19.79 0.39
C PRO A 747 6.37 -18.70 0.51
N TYR A 748 6.60 -17.74 1.40
CA TYR A 748 5.75 -16.56 1.56
C TYR A 748 6.55 -15.27 1.26
N PRO A 749 5.91 -14.23 0.67
CA PRO A 749 6.55 -12.93 0.48
C PRO A 749 6.97 -12.34 1.81
N GLY A 750 8.22 -11.92 1.96
CA GLY A 750 8.81 -11.35 3.15
C GLY A 750 8.42 -9.90 3.38
N MET A 751 9.34 -9.11 3.90
CA MET A 751 9.18 -7.66 4.07
C MET A 751 9.91 -6.95 2.92
N PRO A 752 9.37 -5.85 2.37
CA PRO A 752 10.05 -5.08 1.33
C PRO A 752 11.09 -4.10 1.88
N TRP A 753 11.39 -4.19 3.17
CA TRP A 753 12.47 -3.46 3.84
C TRP A 753 13.46 -4.41 4.51
N LYS A 754 14.72 -3.97 4.55
CA LYS A 754 15.79 -4.59 5.33
C LYS A 754 16.38 -3.56 6.28
N LEU A 755 16.30 -3.85 7.57
CA LEU A 755 16.83 -3.03 8.65
C LEU A 755 18.13 -3.67 9.15
N SER A 756 19.23 -2.91 9.18
CA SER A 756 20.56 -3.47 9.50
C SER A 756 20.72 -3.97 10.94
N GLU A 757 20.06 -3.35 11.93
CA GLU A 757 20.11 -3.78 13.33
C GLU A 757 18.89 -4.63 13.70
N THR A 758 17.74 -4.31 13.11
CA THR A 758 16.46 -4.90 13.49
C THR A 758 15.66 -5.38 12.26
N PRO A 759 16.13 -6.42 11.54
CA PRO A 759 15.72 -6.74 10.16
C PRO A 759 14.22 -7.01 9.94
N GLY A 760 13.45 -7.18 11.00
CA GLY A 760 12.11 -7.79 10.94
C GLY A 760 12.25 -9.29 10.67
N LEU A 761 11.36 -10.09 11.26
CA LEU A 761 11.49 -11.55 11.18
C LEU A 761 10.12 -12.21 11.09
N ILE A 762 10.03 -13.21 10.23
CA ILE A 762 8.97 -14.22 10.27
C ILE A 762 9.39 -15.27 11.30
N ARG A 763 8.95 -15.07 12.54
CA ARG A 763 9.27 -15.89 13.71
C ARG A 763 8.37 -17.10 13.83
N SER A 764 7.13 -17.00 13.35
CA SER A 764 6.18 -18.10 13.37
C SER A 764 5.28 -18.08 12.14
N ALA A 765 4.82 -19.28 11.77
CA ALA A 765 3.70 -19.42 10.84
C ALA A 765 2.43 -18.75 11.38
N SER A 766 1.40 -18.67 10.55
CA SER A 766 0.08 -18.25 10.99
C SER A 766 -0.48 -19.21 12.05
N PRO A 767 -1.24 -18.70 13.03
CA PRO A 767 -1.80 -19.52 14.09
C PRO A 767 -2.95 -20.40 13.59
N LEU A 768 -3.03 -21.61 14.15
CA LEU A 768 -4.22 -22.45 14.01
C LEU A 768 -5.42 -21.75 14.68
N TYR A 769 -6.63 -22.14 14.28
CA TYR A 769 -7.85 -21.61 14.88
C TYR A 769 -7.86 -21.82 16.39
N GLY A 770 -8.09 -20.75 17.17
CA GLY A 770 -8.14 -20.81 18.63
C GLY A 770 -6.86 -21.26 19.35
N GLU A 771 -5.74 -21.45 18.63
CA GLU A 771 -4.50 -22.08 19.15
C GLU A 771 -4.01 -21.46 20.46
N HIS A 772 -4.25 -20.17 20.66
CA HIS A 772 -3.71 -19.40 21.77
C HIS A 772 -4.75 -19.02 22.82
N ASN A 773 -5.93 -19.65 22.83
CA ASN A 773 -6.97 -19.43 23.85
C ASN A 773 -6.40 -19.59 25.27
N GLY A 774 -5.75 -20.72 25.56
CA GLY A 774 -5.13 -20.96 26.87
C GLY A 774 -4.02 -19.93 27.20
N LEU A 775 -3.21 -19.56 26.20
CA LEU A 775 -2.12 -18.59 26.39
C LEU A 775 -2.64 -17.21 26.81
N ALA A 776 -3.67 -16.70 26.13
CA ALA A 776 -4.22 -15.39 26.42
C ALA A 776 -5.15 -15.40 27.64
N LEU A 777 -6.05 -16.38 27.73
CA LEU A 777 -7.09 -16.38 28.76
C LEU A 777 -6.57 -16.87 30.12
N GLN A 778 -5.76 -17.93 30.13
CA GLN A 778 -5.19 -18.45 31.37
C GLN A 778 -3.83 -17.80 31.67
N GLY A 779 -2.95 -17.74 30.66
CA GLY A 779 -1.59 -17.21 30.84
C GLY A 779 -1.57 -15.70 31.11
N LEU A 780 -2.16 -14.90 30.23
CA LEU A 780 -2.15 -13.43 30.36
C LEU A 780 -3.21 -12.92 31.35
N LEU A 781 -4.45 -13.43 31.30
CA LEU A 781 -5.53 -12.93 32.15
C LEU A 781 -5.69 -13.68 33.48
N GLY A 782 -5.02 -14.81 33.68
CA GLY A 782 -5.12 -15.60 34.92
C GLY A 782 -6.46 -16.31 35.11
N MET A 783 -7.25 -16.52 34.06
CA MET A 783 -8.54 -17.20 34.17
C MET A 783 -8.35 -18.69 34.49
N THR A 784 -9.17 -19.21 35.39
CA THR A 784 -9.18 -20.61 35.79
C THR A 784 -9.97 -21.48 34.81
N GLY A 785 -9.74 -22.79 34.83
CA GLY A 785 -10.55 -23.74 34.06
C GLY A 785 -12.04 -23.69 34.44
N GLU A 786 -12.35 -23.39 35.71
CA GLU A 786 -13.72 -23.24 36.21
C GLU A 786 -14.43 -22.02 35.61
N GLU A 787 -13.72 -20.89 35.44
CA GLU A 787 -14.25 -19.69 34.76
C GLU A 787 -14.43 -19.91 33.26
N LEU A 788 -13.56 -20.70 32.62
CA LEU A 788 -13.59 -20.94 31.18
C LEU A 788 -14.61 -22.01 30.75
N ALA A 789 -14.83 -23.04 31.57
CA ALA A 789 -15.77 -24.13 31.26
C ALA A 789 -17.16 -23.65 30.79
N PRO A 790 -17.85 -22.71 31.47
CA PRO A 790 -19.16 -22.24 31.03
C PRO A 790 -19.10 -21.36 29.76
N LEU A 791 -17.95 -20.77 29.43
CA LEU A 791 -17.74 -19.99 28.20
C LEU A 791 -17.59 -20.93 27.00
N TYR A 792 -16.82 -22.01 27.15
CA TYR A 792 -16.70 -23.06 26.14
C TYR A 792 -18.04 -23.76 25.89
N ALA A 793 -18.78 -24.09 26.95
CA ALA A 793 -20.05 -24.80 26.85
C ALA A 793 -21.09 -24.08 25.97
N ARG A 794 -21.06 -22.73 25.95
CA ARG A 794 -21.94 -21.90 25.13
C ARG A 794 -21.25 -21.25 23.93
N ARG A 795 -20.04 -21.71 23.60
CA ARG A 795 -19.21 -21.21 22.49
C ARG A 795 -18.95 -19.69 22.54
N ALA A 796 -18.88 -19.12 23.73
CA ALA A 796 -18.33 -17.76 23.91
C ALA A 796 -16.82 -17.74 23.60
N VAL A 797 -16.16 -18.87 23.84
CA VAL A 797 -14.80 -19.24 23.41
C VAL A 797 -14.92 -20.62 22.74
N ALA A 798 -14.12 -20.87 21.71
CA ALA A 798 -14.09 -22.16 21.00
C ALA A 798 -12.70 -22.47 20.44
N ASP A 799 -12.30 -23.74 20.48
CA ASP A 799 -11.03 -24.20 19.88
C ASP A 799 -11.22 -24.70 18.44
N GLU A 800 -12.48 -24.84 18.01
CA GLU A 800 -12.86 -25.22 16.65
C GLU A 800 -14.01 -24.33 16.15
N PRO A 801 -14.02 -23.97 14.85
CA PRO A 801 -15.12 -23.20 14.29
C PRO A 801 -16.43 -24.02 14.30
N SER A 802 -17.56 -23.37 14.03
CA SER A 802 -18.83 -24.10 13.83
C SER A 802 -18.73 -25.05 12.64
N GLU A 803 -19.46 -26.18 12.67
CA GLU A 803 -19.45 -27.19 11.58
C GLU A 803 -19.96 -26.62 10.24
N ASP A 804 -20.76 -25.55 10.28
CA ASP A 804 -21.39 -24.90 9.12
C ASP A 804 -20.48 -23.89 8.39
N LEU A 805 -19.16 -24.08 8.40
CA LEU A 805 -18.28 -23.17 7.65
C LEU A 805 -18.60 -23.22 6.15
N PRO A 806 -18.86 -22.08 5.51
CA PRO A 806 -19.10 -22.05 4.09
C PRO A 806 -17.85 -22.60 3.37
N GLY A 807 -18.07 -23.60 2.51
CA GLY A 807 -17.05 -24.19 1.66
C GLY A 807 -16.35 -23.17 0.74
N PRO A 808 -15.37 -23.61 -0.05
CA PRO A 808 -14.41 -22.75 -0.76
C PRO A 808 -15.03 -21.55 -1.51
N ILE A 809 -14.39 -20.39 -1.31
CA ILE A 809 -14.34 -19.14 -2.11
C ILE A 809 -14.86 -19.16 -3.56
N TRP A 810 -14.34 -20.13 -4.30
CA TRP A 810 -14.15 -20.06 -5.74
C TRP A 810 -14.42 -21.44 -6.33
N PRO A 811 -14.90 -21.52 -7.58
CA PRO A 811 -15.07 -22.81 -8.24
C PRO A 811 -13.72 -23.55 -8.27
N MET A 812 -13.73 -24.81 -7.84
CA MET A 812 -12.65 -25.74 -8.20
C MET A 812 -12.68 -25.83 -9.73
N ARG A 813 -11.64 -25.33 -10.40
CA ARG A 813 -11.49 -25.47 -11.86
C ARG A 813 -11.06 -26.88 -12.22
#